data_AF-A0A7W1DRK7-F1
#
_entry.id   AF-A0A7W1DRK7-F1
#
_cell.length_a   1.000
_cell.length_b   1.000
_cell.length_c   1.000
_cell.angle_alpha   90.00
_cell.angle_beta   90.00
_cell.angle_gamma   90.00
#
_symmetry.space_group_name_H-M   'P 1'
#
loop_
_entity.id
_entity.type
_entity.pdbx_description
1 polymer ?
#
loop_
_entity_poly.entity_id
_entity_poly.type
_entity_poly.pdbx_seq_one_letter_code
_entity_poly.pdbx_strand_id
1 'polypeptide(L)'
;MRLKQLSLVGIFVALISALPAPARAQAVERLCDPGNEDCREILIAYIRAEKVGLDLAFWFMEDAYVAGEVIKRHQAGVPVRVLMDTQANASTPRNIDRLAELQAAGIPMREKVTGGILHWKMMLFAGQNIVEFSGANFSSDAWLYSGSPYTNYVDEAIYFTSDTSVVNSFRTKFDDLWINTTGYANYANISGPLVRNYGVFPKDPELNFPPLESFADRSVNHYNLEQQKLDVIIYRITDQRHTNAVIAAAQRGIPVRLLSEPLQYRDPKRLWHSWNIDRLYMAGVQIRDRAHAGLNHQKLTLLHSQGMSVLGSSNWTSPSDNSQEEHNYFTTKPHLFTWLVDHFERKWNNSTGIAESAPFTPLPPDAATAPSPASGAQGVAATTVTLKWHAGYWAHNYDIYFGTSPQPPLLAADQMLGPSQSTIDYKQFTIPTALQAGTTYYWRIVSKTMANKTASSEVFSFSTEGSTPPPPPPPPPPPPPPPDGSDIVLHAGKGTRFGAWQMESDSTAASGVKMRQPDAGAPKLKASAAPANYFELTFNAEAGVAYRLWVRGLADNNSWRNDSAFVQFSGSVDSGGTPVWRIGTTTATEVSLEECSSCGVSNWGWQDNGWGAGVLGPLVYFATTGTHTIRVQTREDGFAIDQIVLSRSTYLSSAPGPNKDDNTILAEQGGGGSTPPPGDTTTPTAQISSPSNGATVSGTTNVAVTAGDNVAVSRVELLVDGAQIASDSSAPYEFSWSTTSLVDGTHTLQARAVDSSNNVGLSSTVSVTVKNTVTSPSDTTAPTAQITSPSSGATVSGTANVAVSASDNVAVSRVELLLDGVLVATDSAAPYQFAWDTSGTTNGSHTLRARAVDSSNNTGLSDIITVTVSNTATTSEEIVLWTANAVGRVGNWQLVSDATAAGGLRMHHPDAGGAKITTAAAAPANYFEVTFNGVAGKPYRIWLRGKAEANYWANDSVFLQFDGSVDSGGANIWRIGTTSAAEYNLEEASGFGVSEWGWQDNGWGAGVLGPLVYFKTTGPQTLRIQTREDGLSIDQIVLSPSKYLSSAPGPTKNDNTILGKTQ
;
A
#
# COMPACT_ATOMS: atom_id res chain seq x y z
N MET A 1 89.19 -26.61 -13.50
CA MET A 1 87.91 -26.32 -14.19
C MET A 1 86.79 -26.61 -13.19
N ARG A 2 86.23 -25.56 -12.59
CA ARG A 2 85.15 -25.64 -11.59
C ARG A 2 83.81 -25.40 -12.30
N LEU A 3 82.75 -26.08 -11.85
CA LEU A 3 81.43 -25.54 -11.45
C LEU A 3 80.48 -26.75 -11.29
N LYS A 4 80.30 -27.26 -10.08
CA LYS A 4 79.12 -27.06 -9.19
C LYS A 4 77.77 -27.41 -9.85
N GLN A 5 77.33 -28.65 -9.60
CA GLN A 5 75.94 -29.11 -9.65
C GLN A 5 75.11 -28.47 -8.53
N LEU A 6 73.85 -28.12 -8.80
CA LEU A 6 72.76 -28.27 -7.83
C LEU A 6 71.41 -28.47 -8.57
N SER A 7 70.85 -29.65 -8.30
CA SER A 7 69.46 -30.14 -8.25
C SER A 7 68.30 -29.35 -8.88
N LEU A 8 67.49 -30.03 -9.71
CA LEU A 8 66.04 -29.81 -9.80
C LEU A 8 65.31 -31.17 -9.86
N VAL A 9 64.38 -31.36 -8.93
CA VAL A 9 63.47 -32.51 -8.81
C VAL A 9 62.28 -32.31 -9.77
N GLY A 10 61.89 -33.37 -10.46
CA GLY A 10 60.91 -33.35 -11.53
C GLY A 10 59.45 -33.19 -11.09
N ILE A 11 58.66 -32.56 -11.97
CA ILE A 11 57.20 -32.55 -11.96
C ILE A 11 56.74 -33.11 -13.32
N PHE A 12 55.94 -34.17 -13.26
CA PHE A 12 55.21 -34.76 -14.38
C PHE A 12 54.15 -33.77 -14.88
N VAL A 13 54.17 -33.43 -16.17
CA VAL A 13 53.09 -32.71 -16.85
C VAL A 13 52.30 -33.71 -17.69
N ALA A 14 51.04 -33.96 -17.30
CA ALA A 14 50.04 -34.58 -18.15
C ALA A 14 49.28 -33.46 -18.88
N LEU A 15 49.33 -33.44 -20.21
CA LEU A 15 48.45 -32.62 -21.05
C LEU A 15 47.01 -33.13 -20.90
N ILE A 16 46.13 -32.31 -20.32
CA ILE A 16 44.68 -32.41 -20.51
C ILE A 16 44.26 -31.21 -21.35
N SER A 17 43.73 -31.49 -22.53
CA SER A 17 43.05 -30.54 -23.41
C SER A 17 41.82 -29.95 -22.70
N ALA A 18 41.90 -28.67 -22.33
CA ALA A 18 40.74 -27.90 -21.89
C ALA A 18 39.89 -27.53 -23.12
N LEU A 19 38.79 -28.25 -23.33
CA LEU A 19 37.70 -27.77 -24.16
C LEU A 19 37.01 -26.59 -23.44
N PRO A 20 36.62 -25.51 -24.14
CA PRO A 20 35.82 -24.47 -23.52
C PRO A 20 34.47 -25.07 -23.09
N ALA A 21 34.10 -24.85 -21.82
CA ALA A 21 32.77 -25.17 -21.34
C ALA A 21 31.74 -24.39 -22.19
N PRO A 22 30.61 -25.01 -22.60
CA PRO A 22 29.58 -24.28 -23.30
C PRO A 22 29.08 -23.13 -22.42
N ALA A 23 28.95 -21.94 -23.01
CA ALA A 23 28.28 -20.83 -22.36
C ALA A 23 26.90 -21.31 -21.88
N ARG A 24 26.60 -21.16 -20.58
CA ARG A 24 25.24 -21.40 -20.08
C ARG A 24 24.32 -20.46 -20.83
N ALA A 25 23.35 -21.02 -21.56
CA ALA A 25 22.24 -20.23 -22.09
C ALA A 25 21.60 -19.48 -20.91
N GLN A 26 21.52 -18.15 -20.99
CA GLN A 26 20.78 -17.38 -20.00
C GLN A 26 19.33 -17.88 -19.99
N ALA A 27 18.77 -18.04 -18.80
CA ALA A 27 17.35 -18.34 -18.67
C ALA A 27 16.56 -17.22 -19.37
N VAL A 28 15.56 -17.61 -20.17
CA VAL A 28 14.55 -16.69 -20.68
C VAL A 28 13.75 -16.23 -19.47
N GLU A 29 13.74 -14.93 -19.23
CA GLU A 29 12.96 -14.28 -18.17
C GLU A 29 12.18 -13.14 -18.82
N ARG A 30 10.85 -13.27 -18.92
CA ARG A 30 10.02 -12.28 -19.61
C ARG A 30 8.76 -11.98 -18.81
N LEU A 31 8.62 -10.71 -18.43
CA LEU A 31 7.36 -10.14 -17.98
C LEU A 31 6.62 -9.53 -19.16
N CYS A 32 5.28 -9.53 -19.09
CA CYS A 32 4.41 -8.89 -20.06
C CYS A 32 3.36 -8.05 -19.33
N ASP A 33 3.18 -6.81 -19.78
CA ASP A 33 2.15 -5.90 -19.30
C ASP A 33 0.98 -5.83 -20.31
N PRO A 34 -0.20 -6.41 -20.00
CA PRO A 34 -1.33 -6.36 -20.92
C PRO A 34 -1.89 -4.94 -21.10
N GLY A 35 -1.43 -3.95 -20.32
CA GLY A 35 -1.77 -2.54 -20.49
C GLY A 35 -1.20 -1.91 -21.76
N ASN A 36 -0.14 -2.46 -22.33
CA ASN A 36 0.50 -1.93 -23.55
C ASN A 36 1.05 -2.99 -24.51
N GLU A 37 1.08 -4.26 -24.12
CA GLU A 37 1.54 -5.38 -24.94
C GLU A 37 0.39 -6.35 -25.26
N ASP A 38 0.53 -7.06 -26.38
CA ASP A 38 -0.28 -8.22 -26.68
C ASP A 38 0.34 -9.47 -26.03
N CYS A 39 0.04 -9.66 -24.74
CA CYS A 39 0.51 -10.83 -24.00
C CYS A 39 -0.06 -12.14 -24.54
N ARG A 40 -1.23 -12.08 -25.20
CA ARG A 40 -1.85 -13.25 -25.82
C ARG A 40 -1.00 -13.78 -26.97
N GLU A 41 -0.50 -12.91 -27.85
CA GLU A 41 0.33 -13.36 -28.97
C GLU A 41 1.64 -14.00 -28.50
N ILE A 42 2.22 -13.51 -27.39
CA ILE A 42 3.41 -14.12 -26.77
C ILE A 42 3.10 -15.54 -26.28
N LEU A 43 1.99 -15.74 -25.56
CA LEU A 43 1.55 -17.07 -25.13
C LEU A 43 1.30 -17.99 -26.34
N ILE A 44 0.59 -17.49 -27.35
CA ILE A 44 0.28 -18.24 -28.58
C ILE A 44 1.56 -18.64 -29.32
N ALA A 45 2.57 -17.77 -29.38
CA ALA A 45 3.85 -18.09 -30.00
C ALA A 45 4.52 -19.29 -29.30
N TYR A 46 4.50 -19.33 -27.97
CA TYR A 46 5.00 -20.48 -27.21
C TYR A 46 4.17 -21.76 -27.45
N ILE A 47 2.84 -21.66 -27.53
CA ILE A 47 1.96 -22.80 -27.84
C ILE A 47 2.29 -23.37 -29.23
N ARG A 48 2.42 -22.50 -30.24
CA ARG A 48 2.73 -22.90 -31.62
C ARG A 48 4.10 -23.56 -31.74
N ALA A 49 5.08 -23.04 -31.00
CA ALA A 49 6.47 -23.51 -31.03
C ALA A 49 6.70 -24.82 -30.27
N GLU A 50 5.78 -25.24 -29.39
CA GLU A 50 5.94 -26.44 -28.57
C GLU A 50 5.93 -27.73 -29.40
N LYS A 51 6.81 -28.67 -29.06
CA LYS A 51 7.02 -29.91 -29.83
C LYS A 51 6.99 -31.19 -28.99
N VAL A 52 7.01 -31.09 -27.66
CA VAL A 52 7.16 -32.23 -26.75
C VAL A 52 5.93 -32.43 -25.88
N GLY A 53 5.38 -31.37 -25.27
CA GLY A 53 4.21 -31.52 -24.40
C GLY A 53 3.74 -30.19 -23.81
N LEU A 54 2.42 -30.08 -23.60
CA LEU A 54 1.77 -28.95 -22.94
C LEU A 54 0.98 -29.42 -21.73
N ASP A 55 1.22 -28.78 -20.58
CA ASP A 55 0.41 -28.98 -19.37
C ASP A 55 -0.22 -27.63 -18.97
N LEU A 56 -1.53 -27.62 -18.74
CA LEU A 56 -2.31 -26.42 -18.44
C LEU A 56 -3.10 -26.61 -17.16
N ALA A 57 -3.11 -25.61 -16.28
CA ALA A 57 -3.96 -25.60 -15.09
C ALA A 57 -4.58 -24.23 -14.90
N PHE A 58 -5.91 -24.20 -14.75
CA PHE A 58 -6.64 -22.93 -14.68
C PHE A 58 -7.90 -22.99 -13.83
N TRP A 59 -8.24 -21.85 -13.21
CA TRP A 59 -9.56 -21.62 -12.61
C TRP A 59 -10.65 -21.58 -13.68
N PHE A 60 -10.50 -20.73 -14.70
CA PHE A 60 -11.34 -20.73 -15.89
C PHE A 60 -10.57 -20.27 -17.14
N MET A 61 -11.15 -20.59 -18.29
CA MET A 61 -10.74 -20.13 -19.61
C MET A 61 -11.96 -19.65 -20.38
N GLU A 62 -11.96 -18.41 -20.87
CA GLU A 62 -12.99 -17.90 -21.78
C GLU A 62 -12.42 -17.55 -23.16
N ASP A 63 -11.09 -17.42 -23.28
CA ASP A 63 -10.41 -17.03 -24.51
C ASP A 63 -10.40 -18.17 -25.54
N ALA A 64 -11.21 -18.00 -26.59
CA ALA A 64 -11.32 -18.98 -27.68
C ALA A 64 -10.06 -19.06 -28.56
N TYR A 65 -9.24 -18.02 -28.62
CA TYR A 65 -8.00 -18.04 -29.42
C TYR A 65 -6.96 -18.92 -28.74
N VAL A 66 -6.78 -18.77 -27.42
CA VAL A 66 -5.86 -19.61 -26.64
C VAL A 66 -6.33 -21.07 -26.70
N ALA A 67 -7.61 -21.35 -26.42
CA ALA A 67 -8.16 -22.70 -26.53
C ALA A 67 -7.96 -23.30 -27.93
N GLY A 68 -8.24 -22.52 -28.98
CA GLY A 68 -8.06 -22.94 -30.36
C GLY A 68 -6.62 -23.30 -30.72
N GLU A 69 -5.62 -22.54 -30.24
CA GLU A 69 -4.21 -22.85 -30.47
C GLU A 69 -3.74 -24.08 -29.68
N VAL A 70 -4.23 -24.28 -28.45
CA VAL A 70 -3.99 -25.52 -27.69
C VAL A 70 -4.54 -26.74 -28.42
N ILE A 71 -5.77 -26.64 -28.95
CA ILE A 71 -6.41 -27.70 -29.75
C ILE A 71 -5.60 -27.99 -31.01
N LYS A 72 -5.20 -26.97 -31.77
CA LYS A 72 -4.36 -27.15 -32.97
C LYS A 72 -3.03 -27.84 -32.63
N ARG A 73 -2.41 -27.47 -31.51
CA ARG A 73 -1.15 -28.07 -31.07
C ARG A 73 -1.33 -29.54 -30.68
N HIS A 74 -2.45 -29.87 -30.02
CA HIS A 74 -2.84 -31.26 -29.74
C HIS A 74 -3.06 -32.07 -31.03
N GLN A 75 -3.82 -31.53 -31.97
CA GLN A 75 -4.09 -32.15 -33.27
C GLN A 75 -2.82 -32.36 -34.10
N ALA A 76 -1.81 -31.50 -33.92
CA ALA A 76 -0.48 -31.65 -34.48
C ALA A 76 0.41 -32.66 -33.72
N GLY A 77 -0.17 -33.49 -32.86
CA GLY A 77 0.47 -34.63 -32.20
C GLY A 77 1.23 -34.32 -30.92
N VAL A 78 1.18 -33.09 -30.39
CA VAL A 78 1.78 -32.77 -29.09
C VAL A 78 0.85 -33.23 -27.97
N PRO A 79 1.32 -34.06 -27.02
CA PRO A 79 0.53 -34.42 -25.84
C PRO A 79 0.12 -33.19 -25.05
N VAL A 80 -1.16 -33.12 -24.66
CA VAL A 80 -1.73 -32.04 -23.85
C VAL A 80 -2.40 -32.64 -22.61
N ARG A 81 -2.19 -32.05 -21.43
CA ARG A 81 -2.93 -32.39 -20.20
C ARG A 81 -3.53 -31.15 -19.56
N VAL A 82 -4.76 -31.25 -19.09
CA VAL A 82 -5.49 -30.12 -18.50
C VAL A 82 -5.98 -30.47 -17.09
N LEU A 83 -5.61 -29.63 -16.12
CA LEU A 83 -6.25 -29.54 -14.81
C LEU A 83 -7.20 -28.35 -14.81
N MET A 84 -8.46 -28.57 -14.41
CA MET A 84 -9.48 -27.52 -14.46
C MET A 84 -10.46 -27.63 -13.28
N ASP A 85 -11.35 -26.64 -13.15
CA ASP A 85 -12.36 -26.60 -12.10
C ASP A 85 -13.71 -26.10 -12.66
N THR A 86 -14.76 -26.92 -12.58
CA THR A 86 -16.07 -26.54 -13.15
C THR A 86 -16.86 -25.61 -12.26
N GLN A 87 -16.44 -25.39 -11.00
CA GLN A 87 -17.10 -24.44 -10.11
C GLN A 87 -17.13 -23.02 -10.72
N ALA A 88 -16.16 -22.69 -11.57
CA ALA A 88 -16.11 -21.41 -12.27
C ALA A 88 -17.23 -21.21 -13.29
N ASN A 89 -17.88 -22.27 -13.79
CA ASN A 89 -18.94 -22.18 -14.80
C ASN A 89 -20.13 -21.33 -14.32
N ALA A 90 -20.42 -21.33 -13.02
CA ALA A 90 -21.53 -20.58 -12.46
C ALA A 90 -21.34 -19.05 -12.56
N SER A 91 -20.09 -18.57 -12.55
CA SER A 91 -19.75 -17.14 -12.62
C SER A 91 -19.16 -16.70 -13.97
N THR A 92 -18.70 -17.66 -14.77
CA THR A 92 -17.87 -17.41 -15.96
C THR A 92 -18.38 -18.34 -17.07
N PRO A 93 -19.50 -17.98 -17.71
CA PRO A 93 -20.28 -18.92 -18.50
C PRO A 93 -19.57 -19.41 -19.76
N ARG A 94 -18.61 -18.66 -20.34
CA ARG A 94 -17.89 -19.16 -21.54
C ARG A 94 -16.87 -20.24 -21.21
N ASN A 95 -16.59 -20.49 -19.92
CA ASN A 95 -15.74 -21.58 -19.50
C ASN A 95 -16.28 -22.93 -19.93
N ILE A 96 -17.60 -23.14 -19.82
CA ILE A 96 -18.21 -24.41 -20.24
C ILE A 96 -18.00 -24.69 -21.73
N ASP A 97 -18.02 -23.65 -22.57
CA ASP A 97 -17.79 -23.76 -24.01
C ASP A 97 -16.35 -24.17 -24.30
N ARG A 98 -15.37 -23.50 -23.66
CA ARG A 98 -13.94 -23.81 -23.83
C ARG A 98 -13.62 -25.22 -23.34
N LEU A 99 -14.19 -25.64 -22.21
CA LEU A 99 -14.03 -27.00 -21.70
C LEU A 99 -14.62 -28.05 -22.66
N ALA A 100 -15.80 -27.78 -23.23
CA ALA A 100 -16.43 -28.67 -24.22
C ALA A 100 -15.60 -28.77 -25.51
N GLU A 101 -15.00 -27.67 -25.97
CA GLU A 101 -14.11 -27.65 -27.13
C GLU A 101 -12.84 -28.50 -26.90
N LEU A 102 -12.19 -28.34 -25.73
CA LEU A 102 -11.02 -29.13 -25.34
C LEU A 102 -11.38 -30.62 -25.23
N GLN A 103 -12.52 -30.93 -24.62
CA GLN A 103 -13.04 -32.30 -24.52
C GLN A 103 -13.30 -32.90 -25.90
N ALA A 104 -13.98 -32.18 -26.78
CA ALA A 104 -14.29 -32.65 -28.14
C ALA A 104 -13.03 -32.88 -28.99
N ALA A 105 -11.95 -32.14 -28.73
CA ALA A 105 -10.66 -32.32 -29.37
C ALA A 105 -9.91 -33.58 -28.91
N GLY A 106 -10.41 -34.32 -27.91
CA GLY A 106 -9.78 -35.54 -27.39
C GLY A 106 -8.72 -35.29 -26.31
N ILE A 107 -8.63 -34.08 -25.76
CA ILE A 107 -7.61 -33.73 -24.77
C ILE A 107 -7.93 -34.37 -23.40
N PRO A 108 -6.97 -35.06 -22.76
CA PRO A 108 -7.09 -35.56 -21.38
C PRO A 108 -7.28 -34.43 -20.36
N MET A 109 -8.36 -34.50 -19.58
CA MET A 109 -8.75 -33.47 -18.62
C MET A 109 -9.10 -34.09 -17.26
N ARG A 110 -8.60 -33.48 -16.18
CA ARG A 110 -8.99 -33.79 -14.80
C ARG A 110 -9.57 -32.56 -14.12
N GLU A 111 -10.60 -32.78 -13.33
CA GLU A 111 -11.34 -31.74 -12.61
C GLU A 111 -11.03 -31.82 -11.12
N LYS A 112 -10.83 -30.67 -10.47
CA LYS A 112 -10.74 -30.56 -9.02
C LYS A 112 -12.11 -30.82 -8.37
N VAL A 113 -12.18 -31.72 -7.40
CA VAL A 113 -13.44 -32.15 -6.75
C VAL A 113 -13.49 -31.92 -5.23
N THR A 114 -12.41 -31.36 -4.67
CA THR A 114 -12.32 -31.01 -3.24
C THR A 114 -12.71 -29.56 -2.99
N GLY A 115 -12.96 -29.19 -1.73
CA GLY A 115 -13.26 -27.81 -1.33
C GLY A 115 -12.15 -26.81 -1.70
N GLY A 116 -12.50 -25.53 -1.79
CA GLY A 116 -11.63 -24.50 -2.40
C GLY A 116 -11.59 -24.64 -3.93
N ILE A 117 -10.80 -23.80 -4.59
CA ILE A 117 -10.74 -23.76 -6.06
C ILE A 117 -9.33 -24.04 -6.58
N LEU A 118 -9.21 -24.53 -7.83
CA LEU A 118 -7.95 -24.52 -8.58
C LEU A 118 -7.69 -23.08 -9.04
N HIS A 119 -6.95 -22.29 -8.28
CA HIS A 119 -6.73 -20.88 -8.59
C HIS A 119 -5.46 -20.62 -9.40
N TRP A 120 -4.87 -21.65 -10.00
CA TRP A 120 -3.73 -21.54 -10.90
C TRP A 120 -4.11 -20.86 -12.21
N LYS A 121 -3.12 -20.24 -12.85
CA LYS A 121 -3.14 -19.82 -14.25
C LYS A 121 -1.74 -20.01 -14.78
N MET A 122 -1.51 -21.23 -15.29
CA MET A 122 -0.18 -21.62 -15.73
C MET A 122 -0.26 -22.48 -16.98
N MET A 123 0.80 -22.37 -17.79
CA MET A 123 1.06 -23.24 -18.92
C MET A 123 2.53 -23.65 -18.94
N LEU A 124 2.78 -24.96 -18.97
CA LEU A 124 4.12 -25.54 -19.02
C LEU A 124 4.41 -26.07 -20.43
N PHE A 125 5.51 -25.60 -21.00
CA PHE A 125 6.01 -25.92 -22.34
C PHE A 125 7.20 -26.88 -22.23
N ALA A 126 6.93 -28.18 -22.31
CA ALA A 126 7.89 -29.21 -21.92
C ALA A 126 9.19 -29.17 -22.74
N GLY A 127 9.07 -29.06 -24.06
CA GLY A 127 10.21 -29.09 -25.00
C GLY A 127 11.00 -27.80 -25.03
N GLN A 128 10.35 -26.69 -24.67
CA GLN A 128 10.98 -25.39 -24.56
C GLN A 128 11.62 -25.14 -23.19
N ASN A 129 11.30 -25.98 -22.19
CA ASN A 129 11.70 -25.79 -20.79
C ASN A 129 11.27 -24.41 -20.27
N ILE A 130 10.03 -24.02 -20.55
CA ILE A 130 9.44 -22.75 -20.13
C ILE A 130 8.15 -23.02 -19.35
N VAL A 131 7.91 -22.23 -18.32
CA VAL A 131 6.61 -22.14 -17.65
C VAL A 131 6.12 -20.69 -17.72
N GLU A 132 4.87 -20.52 -18.12
CA GLU A 132 4.08 -19.32 -17.88
C GLU A 132 3.30 -19.50 -16.58
N PHE A 133 3.33 -18.49 -15.71
CA PHE A 133 2.44 -18.42 -14.56
C PHE A 133 2.20 -16.99 -14.10
N SER A 134 0.98 -16.68 -13.67
CA SER A 134 0.62 -15.33 -13.22
C SER A 134 -0.73 -15.27 -12.46
N GLY A 135 -1.24 -14.06 -12.22
CA GLY A 135 -2.61 -13.85 -11.74
C GLY A 135 -3.68 -13.93 -12.84
N ALA A 136 -3.28 -13.94 -14.12
CA ALA A 136 -4.12 -13.68 -15.29
C ALA A 136 -4.98 -14.88 -15.67
N ASN A 137 -6.30 -14.78 -15.50
CA ASN A 137 -7.23 -15.78 -16.05
C ASN A 137 -7.05 -15.90 -17.57
N PHE A 138 -7.31 -17.08 -18.16
CA PHE A 138 -7.28 -17.26 -19.62
C PHE A 138 -8.53 -16.65 -20.28
N SER A 139 -8.72 -15.34 -20.12
CA SER A 139 -9.79 -14.52 -20.69
C SER A 139 -9.23 -13.45 -21.61
N SER A 140 -10.02 -12.99 -22.58
CA SER A 140 -9.50 -12.09 -23.61
C SER A 140 -8.97 -10.75 -23.07
N ASP A 141 -9.57 -10.24 -22.00
CA ASP A 141 -9.28 -8.95 -21.38
C ASP A 141 -8.06 -8.96 -20.43
N ALA A 142 -7.64 -10.14 -19.95
CA ALA A 142 -6.48 -10.28 -19.07
C ALA A 142 -5.14 -10.33 -19.81
N TRP A 143 -5.16 -10.53 -21.13
CA TRP A 143 -3.96 -10.76 -21.95
C TRP A 143 -3.73 -9.67 -23.01
N LEU A 144 -4.67 -8.75 -23.19
CA LEU A 144 -4.58 -7.67 -24.17
C LEU A 144 -5.52 -6.52 -23.77
N TYR A 145 -5.03 -5.27 -23.89
CA TYR A 145 -5.86 -4.08 -23.73
C TYR A 145 -6.86 -3.89 -24.89
N SER A 146 -8.02 -3.33 -24.59
CA SER A 146 -9.01 -2.95 -25.58
C SER A 146 -8.90 -1.47 -25.92
N GLY A 147 -8.72 -1.15 -27.21
CA GLY A 147 -8.64 0.23 -27.69
C GLY A 147 -7.22 0.81 -27.59
N SER A 148 -7.03 1.84 -26.78
CA SER A 148 -5.71 2.48 -26.59
C SER A 148 -4.97 1.91 -25.38
N PRO A 149 -3.63 1.84 -25.41
CA PRO A 149 -2.85 1.41 -24.25
C PRO A 149 -3.28 2.12 -22.96
N TYR A 150 -3.30 1.38 -21.87
CA TYR A 150 -3.61 1.82 -20.51
C TYR A 150 -5.04 2.34 -20.27
N THR A 151 -5.94 2.27 -21.26
CA THR A 151 -7.34 2.75 -21.10
C THR A 151 -8.30 1.69 -20.57
N ASN A 152 -8.23 0.47 -21.10
CA ASN A 152 -9.16 -0.61 -20.77
C ASN A 152 -8.43 -1.95 -20.85
N TYR A 153 -7.89 -2.37 -19.73
CA TYR A 153 -7.12 -3.59 -19.59
C TYR A 153 -7.23 -4.09 -18.16
N VAL A 154 -6.89 -5.36 -17.92
CA VAL A 154 -6.80 -5.90 -16.57
C VAL A 154 -5.36 -5.84 -16.10
N ASP A 155 -5.10 -5.23 -14.95
CA ASP A 155 -3.77 -5.20 -14.34
C ASP A 155 -3.28 -6.63 -14.09
N GLU A 156 -2.16 -6.99 -14.72
CA GLU A 156 -1.46 -8.25 -14.50
C GLU A 156 0.04 -8.05 -14.65
N ALA A 157 0.81 -9.01 -14.13
CA ALA A 157 2.22 -9.21 -14.46
C ALA A 157 2.38 -10.65 -14.92
N ILE A 158 2.28 -10.87 -16.24
CA ILE A 158 2.34 -12.21 -16.83
C ILE A 158 3.80 -12.59 -16.98
N TYR A 159 4.20 -13.73 -16.41
CA TYR A 159 5.60 -14.10 -16.31
C TYR A 159 5.89 -15.43 -17.01
N PHE A 160 6.90 -15.40 -17.87
CA PHE A 160 7.47 -16.56 -18.55
C PHE A 160 8.90 -16.75 -18.10
N THR A 161 9.24 -17.96 -17.66
CA THR A 161 10.60 -18.28 -17.24
C THR A 161 11.07 -19.63 -17.77
N SER A 162 12.33 -19.69 -18.17
CA SER A 162 13.05 -20.94 -18.43
C SER A 162 14.01 -21.31 -17.30
N ASP A 163 13.89 -20.67 -16.13
CA ASP A 163 14.64 -21.05 -14.93
C ASP A 163 14.29 -22.49 -14.58
N THR A 164 15.30 -23.36 -14.68
CA THR A 164 15.10 -24.80 -14.55
C THR A 164 14.58 -25.19 -13.17
N SER A 165 14.95 -24.44 -12.12
CA SER A 165 14.49 -24.66 -10.75
C SER A 165 12.97 -24.42 -10.62
N VAL A 166 12.51 -23.29 -11.16
CA VAL A 166 11.11 -22.89 -11.20
C VAL A 166 10.29 -23.84 -12.09
N VAL A 167 10.75 -24.10 -13.32
CA VAL A 167 10.10 -25.03 -14.26
C VAL A 167 9.96 -26.43 -13.66
N ASN A 168 11.01 -26.95 -13.02
CA ASN A 168 10.98 -28.27 -12.39
C ASN A 168 10.05 -28.36 -11.16
N SER A 169 9.87 -27.25 -10.46
CA SER A 169 8.90 -27.15 -9.37
C SER A 169 7.47 -27.31 -9.89
N PHE A 170 7.13 -26.60 -10.98
CA PHE A 170 5.84 -26.75 -11.64
C PHE A 170 5.64 -28.13 -12.28
N ARG A 171 6.68 -28.71 -12.90
CA ARG A 171 6.64 -30.12 -13.37
C ARG A 171 6.25 -31.09 -12.26
N THR A 172 6.93 -30.99 -11.12
CA THR A 172 6.68 -31.86 -9.97
C THR A 172 5.27 -31.63 -9.43
N LYS A 173 4.89 -30.36 -9.19
CA LYS A 173 3.60 -30.04 -8.59
C LYS A 173 2.43 -30.35 -9.52
N PHE A 174 2.53 -30.08 -10.83
CA PHE A 174 1.51 -30.45 -11.80
C PHE A 174 1.30 -31.97 -11.81
N ASP A 175 2.39 -32.76 -11.86
CA ASP A 175 2.29 -34.21 -11.82
C ASP A 175 1.71 -34.73 -10.50
N ASP A 176 1.99 -34.09 -9.36
CA ASP A 176 1.38 -34.43 -8.06
C ASP A 176 -0.15 -34.27 -8.12
N LEU A 177 -0.64 -33.16 -8.69
CA LEU A 177 -2.07 -32.93 -8.88
C LEU A 177 -2.66 -33.90 -9.92
N TRP A 178 -1.92 -34.15 -11.01
CA TRP A 178 -2.33 -35.03 -12.10
C TRP A 178 -2.53 -36.49 -11.66
N ILE A 179 -1.79 -36.98 -10.69
CA ILE A 179 -1.95 -38.35 -10.15
C ILE A 179 -2.81 -38.40 -8.87
N ASN A 180 -3.20 -37.25 -8.31
CA ASN A 180 -4.01 -37.19 -7.10
C ASN A 180 -5.44 -37.67 -7.38
N THR A 181 -5.81 -38.85 -6.89
CA THR A 181 -7.15 -39.43 -7.07
C THR A 181 -8.16 -39.01 -6.01
N THR A 182 -7.72 -38.32 -4.96
CA THR A 182 -8.59 -37.80 -3.90
C THR A 182 -8.99 -36.35 -4.12
N GLY A 183 -8.07 -35.53 -4.65
CA GLY A 183 -8.27 -34.12 -4.94
C GLY A 183 -8.94 -33.86 -6.28
N TYR A 184 -8.76 -34.79 -7.22
CA TYR A 184 -9.15 -34.65 -8.62
C TYR A 184 -9.88 -35.90 -9.13
N ALA A 185 -10.85 -35.70 -10.01
CA ALA A 185 -11.54 -36.74 -10.76
C ALA A 185 -11.19 -36.66 -12.25
N ASN A 186 -11.32 -37.78 -12.95
CA ASN A 186 -11.20 -37.77 -14.41
C ASN A 186 -12.43 -37.08 -15.01
N TYR A 187 -12.20 -36.09 -15.86
CA TYR A 187 -13.26 -35.33 -16.50
C TYR A 187 -13.51 -35.80 -17.93
N ALA A 188 -12.46 -35.81 -18.77
CA ALA A 188 -12.57 -36.18 -20.18
C ALA A 188 -11.32 -36.90 -20.69
N ASN A 189 -11.52 -37.82 -21.63
CA ASN A 189 -10.47 -38.45 -22.46
C ASN A 189 -9.29 -39.10 -21.70
N ILE A 190 -9.55 -39.65 -20.50
CA ILE A 190 -8.56 -40.43 -19.73
C ILE A 190 -8.98 -41.90 -19.75
N SER A 191 -8.21 -42.72 -20.46
CA SER A 191 -8.46 -44.16 -20.62
C SER A 191 -7.36 -45.05 -20.03
N GLY A 192 -6.19 -44.48 -19.71
CA GLY A 192 -5.02 -45.19 -19.16
C GLY A 192 -4.75 -44.87 -17.69
N PRO A 193 -3.77 -45.54 -17.06
CA PRO A 193 -3.36 -45.25 -15.69
C PRO A 193 -2.81 -43.83 -15.57
N LEU A 194 -3.08 -43.16 -14.44
CA LEU A 194 -2.50 -41.85 -14.15
C LEU A 194 -1.01 -42.01 -13.83
N VAL A 195 -0.16 -41.42 -14.66
CA VAL A 195 1.30 -41.48 -14.51
C VAL A 195 1.89 -40.07 -14.52
N ARG A 196 3.06 -39.94 -13.90
CA ARG A 196 3.88 -38.73 -14.00
C ARG A 196 4.54 -38.67 -15.37
N ASN A 197 4.63 -37.48 -15.95
CA ASN A 197 5.39 -37.25 -17.18
C ASN A 197 6.83 -36.80 -16.91
N TYR A 198 7.08 -36.26 -15.71
CA TYR A 198 8.36 -35.73 -15.30
C TYR A 198 8.93 -36.47 -14.09
N GLY A 199 10.24 -36.31 -13.89
CA GLY A 199 10.88 -36.68 -12.62
C GLY A 199 10.35 -35.86 -11.44
N VAL A 200 10.67 -36.30 -10.23
CA VAL A 200 10.44 -35.53 -9.01
C VAL A 200 11.66 -34.66 -8.76
N PHE A 201 11.45 -33.35 -8.65
CA PHE A 201 12.51 -32.38 -8.43
C PHE A 201 12.28 -31.61 -7.12
N PRO A 202 13.34 -31.13 -6.46
CA PRO A 202 13.20 -30.19 -5.36
C PRO A 202 12.43 -28.95 -5.78
N LYS A 203 11.52 -28.49 -4.92
CA LYS A 203 10.83 -27.22 -5.10
C LYS A 203 11.81 -26.06 -4.90
N ASP A 204 11.75 -25.07 -5.78
CA ASP A 204 12.46 -23.81 -5.65
C ASP A 204 12.05 -23.12 -4.33
N PRO A 205 13.01 -22.70 -3.48
CA PRO A 205 12.68 -22.06 -2.22
C PRO A 205 11.93 -20.73 -2.38
N GLU A 206 12.08 -20.03 -3.51
CA GLU A 206 11.35 -18.79 -3.80
C GLU A 206 9.87 -19.05 -4.15
N LEU A 207 9.49 -20.28 -4.54
CA LEU A 207 8.09 -20.63 -4.79
C LEU A 207 7.33 -20.97 -3.51
N ASN A 208 6.04 -20.69 -3.52
CA ASN A 208 5.07 -21.02 -2.48
C ASN A 208 3.80 -21.58 -3.14
N PHE A 209 3.38 -22.78 -2.74
CA PHE A 209 2.18 -23.44 -3.28
C PHE A 209 1.13 -23.72 -2.19
N PRO A 210 0.23 -22.75 -1.88
CA PRO A 210 -0.92 -23.00 -1.03
C PRO A 210 -1.83 -24.12 -1.57
N PRO A 211 -2.52 -24.86 -0.69
CA PRO A 211 -2.55 -24.69 0.77
C PRO A 211 -1.43 -25.44 1.50
N LEU A 212 -0.44 -26.00 0.80
CA LEU A 212 0.65 -26.77 1.44
C LEU A 212 1.57 -25.90 2.30
N GLU A 213 1.72 -24.64 1.93
CA GLU A 213 2.56 -23.66 2.61
C GLU A 213 1.77 -22.35 2.75
N SER A 214 1.69 -21.80 3.97
CA SER A 214 0.94 -20.57 4.22
C SER A 214 1.52 -19.39 3.45
N PHE A 215 0.71 -18.80 2.56
CA PHE A 215 1.03 -17.57 1.86
C PHE A 215 1.02 -16.37 2.82
N ALA A 216 0.06 -16.35 3.74
CA ALA A 216 -0.12 -15.24 4.68
C ALA A 216 1.06 -15.15 5.64
N ASP A 217 1.44 -16.25 6.28
CA ASP A 217 2.53 -16.25 7.27
C ASP A 217 3.86 -15.90 6.60
N ARG A 218 4.13 -16.45 5.41
CA ARG A 218 5.34 -16.12 4.64
C ARG A 218 5.38 -14.64 4.27
N SER A 219 4.29 -14.10 3.75
CA SER A 219 4.21 -12.69 3.38
C SER A 219 4.35 -11.76 4.59
N VAL A 220 3.63 -12.04 5.68
CA VAL A 220 3.68 -11.25 6.92
C VAL A 220 5.09 -11.23 7.51
N ASN A 221 5.81 -12.35 7.51
CA ASN A 221 7.19 -12.39 7.95
C ASN A 221 8.08 -11.43 7.15
N HIS A 222 7.90 -11.36 5.83
CA HIS A 222 8.62 -10.40 4.99
C HIS A 222 8.17 -8.95 5.24
N TYR A 223 6.88 -8.68 5.47
CA TYR A 223 6.41 -7.33 5.81
C TYR A 223 7.00 -6.82 7.12
N ASN A 224 7.20 -7.71 8.09
CA ASN A 224 7.80 -7.39 9.38
C ASN A 224 9.30 -7.07 9.27
N LEU A 225 9.99 -7.65 8.28
CA LEU A 225 11.41 -7.41 8.00
C LEU A 225 11.66 -6.20 7.09
N GLU A 226 10.63 -5.63 6.46
CA GLU A 226 10.77 -4.45 5.62
C GLU A 226 11.20 -3.24 6.45
N GLN A 227 12.12 -2.45 5.90
CA GLN A 227 12.71 -1.27 6.55
C GLN A 227 12.67 0.01 5.72
N GLN A 228 12.37 -0.06 4.42
CA GLN A 228 12.44 1.10 3.53
C GLN A 228 11.08 1.54 3.01
N LYS A 229 10.38 0.70 2.25
CA LYS A 229 9.12 1.06 1.57
C LYS A 229 8.35 -0.21 1.21
N LEU A 230 7.03 -0.16 1.30
CA LEU A 230 6.15 -1.23 0.86
C LEU A 230 5.19 -0.72 -0.22
N ASP A 231 5.29 -1.29 -1.42
CA ASP A 231 4.35 -0.99 -2.52
C ASP A 231 3.51 -2.22 -2.82
N VAL A 232 2.20 -2.05 -2.87
CA VAL A 232 1.24 -3.15 -2.95
C VAL A 232 0.23 -2.88 -4.05
N ILE A 233 0.02 -3.87 -4.93
CA ILE A 233 -1.14 -3.94 -5.82
C ILE A 233 -1.92 -5.19 -5.42
N ILE A 234 -3.16 -5.03 -5.01
CA ILE A 234 -3.95 -6.18 -4.57
C ILE A 234 -5.42 -6.03 -4.96
N TYR A 235 -5.94 -7.07 -5.61
CA TYR A 235 -7.35 -7.13 -5.94
C TYR A 235 -8.21 -7.23 -4.68
N ARG A 236 -7.94 -8.19 -3.78
CA ARG A 236 -8.80 -8.45 -2.61
C ARG A 236 -8.03 -8.60 -1.31
N ILE A 237 -8.54 -7.95 -0.25
CA ILE A 237 -8.07 -8.06 1.13
C ILE A 237 -9.22 -8.52 2.03
N THR A 238 -9.16 -9.72 2.60
CA THR A 238 -10.11 -10.15 3.65
C THR A 238 -9.41 -10.80 4.83
N ASP A 239 -8.12 -11.15 4.71
CA ASP A 239 -7.33 -11.68 5.80
C ASP A 239 -6.64 -10.54 6.56
N GLN A 240 -7.04 -10.38 7.82
CA GLN A 240 -6.55 -9.33 8.70
C GLN A 240 -5.06 -9.45 9.04
N ARG A 241 -4.41 -10.61 8.86
CA ARG A 241 -2.98 -10.78 9.16
C ARG A 241 -2.12 -9.87 8.28
N HIS A 242 -2.40 -9.82 6.97
CA HIS A 242 -1.72 -8.91 6.06
C HIS A 242 -1.96 -7.46 6.44
N THR A 243 -3.23 -7.08 6.64
CA THR A 243 -3.61 -5.73 7.04
C THR A 243 -2.89 -5.27 8.31
N ASN A 244 -2.89 -6.10 9.35
CA ASN A 244 -2.26 -5.79 10.63
C ASN A 244 -0.74 -5.61 10.48
N ALA A 245 -0.08 -6.47 9.72
CA ALA A 245 1.36 -6.37 9.49
C ALA A 245 1.74 -5.13 8.66
N VAL A 246 0.90 -4.75 7.69
CA VAL A 246 1.10 -3.52 6.89
C VAL A 246 0.84 -2.27 7.73
N ILE A 247 -0.19 -2.26 8.58
CA ILE A 247 -0.41 -1.19 9.56
C ILE A 247 0.80 -1.07 10.49
N ALA A 248 1.32 -2.20 10.98
CA ALA A 248 2.52 -2.21 11.81
C ALA A 248 3.73 -1.64 11.05
N ALA A 249 3.89 -1.93 9.76
CA ALA A 249 4.94 -1.33 8.94
C ALA A 249 4.78 0.20 8.84
N ALA A 250 3.58 0.70 8.54
CA ALA A 250 3.30 2.14 8.53
C ALA A 250 3.58 2.80 9.89
N GLN A 251 3.23 2.14 11.00
CA GLN A 251 3.51 2.61 12.36
C GLN A 251 5.00 2.62 12.71
N ARG A 252 5.82 1.76 12.08
CA ARG A 252 7.29 1.84 12.15
C ARG A 252 7.87 3.00 11.35
N GLY A 253 7.03 3.80 10.67
CA GLY A 253 7.46 4.91 9.82
C GLY A 253 7.81 4.50 8.38
N ILE A 254 7.55 3.25 7.99
CA ILE A 254 7.79 2.77 6.63
C ILE A 254 6.68 3.32 5.73
N PRO A 255 7.01 4.06 4.65
CA PRO A 255 6.02 4.47 3.66
C PRO A 255 5.36 3.25 3.03
N VAL A 256 4.03 3.21 3.07
CA VAL A 256 3.22 2.18 2.44
C VAL A 256 2.32 2.81 1.39
N ARG A 257 2.35 2.25 0.18
CA ARG A 257 1.48 2.63 -0.94
C ARG A 257 0.69 1.43 -1.45
N LEU A 258 -0.61 1.62 -1.63
CA LEU A 258 -1.56 0.57 -2.01
C LEU A 258 -2.38 0.99 -3.23
N LEU A 259 -2.36 0.16 -4.27
CA LEU A 259 -3.32 0.21 -5.38
C LEU A 259 -4.44 -0.81 -5.13
N SER A 260 -5.67 -0.32 -4.93
CA SER A 260 -6.86 -1.12 -4.65
C SER A 260 -7.84 -1.20 -5.82
N GLU A 261 -8.71 -2.21 -5.80
CA GLU A 261 -9.82 -2.35 -6.75
C GLU A 261 -11.12 -1.79 -6.14
N PRO A 262 -11.66 -0.66 -6.66
CA PRO A 262 -12.84 -0.02 -6.10
C PRO A 262 -14.10 -0.89 -6.14
N LEU A 263 -14.22 -1.81 -7.10
CA LEU A 263 -15.34 -2.75 -7.15
C LEU A 263 -15.33 -3.73 -5.98
N GLN A 264 -14.17 -4.04 -5.39
CA GLN A 264 -14.09 -4.89 -4.19
C GLN A 264 -14.44 -4.12 -2.92
N TYR A 265 -14.12 -2.82 -2.86
CA TYR A 265 -14.43 -1.97 -1.71
C TYR A 265 -15.94 -1.87 -1.43
N ARG A 266 -16.79 -1.99 -2.46
CA ARG A 266 -18.25 -1.96 -2.32
C ARG A 266 -18.96 -3.21 -2.84
N ASP A 267 -18.28 -4.36 -2.83
CA ASP A 267 -18.92 -5.65 -3.12
C ASP A 267 -19.62 -6.23 -1.88
N PRO A 268 -20.96 -6.31 -1.83
CA PRO A 268 -21.71 -6.79 -0.66
C PRO A 268 -21.37 -8.22 -0.24
N LYS A 269 -20.69 -9.01 -1.08
CA LYS A 269 -20.19 -10.36 -0.76
C LYS A 269 -18.87 -10.34 -0.01
N ARG A 270 -18.24 -9.17 0.20
CA ARG A 270 -16.85 -9.02 0.68
C ARG A 270 -16.72 -7.90 1.70
N LEU A 271 -17.56 -7.94 2.72
CA LEU A 271 -17.67 -6.91 3.76
C LEU A 271 -16.35 -6.68 4.53
N TRP A 272 -15.54 -7.71 4.66
CA TRP A 272 -14.19 -7.62 5.25
C TRP A 272 -13.20 -6.81 4.40
N HIS A 273 -13.44 -6.61 3.10
CA HIS A 273 -12.56 -5.82 2.25
C HIS A 273 -12.59 -4.35 2.61
N SER A 274 -13.78 -3.76 2.70
CA SER A 274 -13.91 -2.36 3.10
C SER A 274 -13.41 -2.13 4.52
N TRP A 275 -13.66 -3.06 5.44
CA TRP A 275 -13.11 -3.01 6.79
C TRP A 275 -11.59 -2.90 6.80
N ASN A 276 -10.89 -3.74 6.01
CA ASN A 276 -9.43 -3.72 5.95
C ASN A 276 -8.88 -2.47 5.25
N ILE A 277 -9.47 -2.07 4.12
CA ILE A 277 -9.05 -0.86 3.38
C ILE A 277 -9.19 0.39 4.23
N ASP A 278 -10.33 0.55 4.92
CA ASP A 278 -10.57 1.69 5.80
C ASP A 278 -9.57 1.74 6.97
N ARG A 279 -9.18 0.57 7.52
CA ARG A 279 -8.15 0.49 8.57
C ARG A 279 -6.78 0.89 8.06
N LEU A 280 -6.40 0.46 6.85
CA LEU A 280 -5.15 0.88 6.21
C LEU A 280 -5.14 2.39 5.99
N TYR A 281 -6.25 2.95 5.48
CA TYR A 281 -6.42 4.38 5.28
C TYR A 281 -6.24 5.16 6.60
N MET A 282 -6.90 4.72 7.67
CA MET A 282 -6.76 5.37 8.99
C MET A 282 -5.38 5.22 9.61
N ALA A 283 -4.62 4.19 9.24
CA ALA A 283 -3.23 4.00 9.67
C ALA A 283 -2.23 4.87 8.88
N GLY A 284 -2.69 5.69 7.94
CA GLY A 284 -1.83 6.55 7.13
C GLY A 284 -1.21 5.87 5.91
N VAL A 285 -1.68 4.67 5.54
CA VAL A 285 -1.30 4.04 4.27
C VAL A 285 -1.83 4.91 3.13
N GLN A 286 -0.98 5.20 2.14
CA GLN A 286 -1.39 5.94 0.96
C GLN A 286 -2.14 4.97 0.04
N ILE A 287 -3.39 5.26 -0.27
CA ILE A 287 -4.23 4.37 -1.10
C ILE A 287 -4.70 5.11 -2.34
N ARG A 288 -4.61 4.45 -3.49
CA ARG A 288 -5.23 4.86 -4.74
C ARG A 288 -6.05 3.70 -5.30
N ASP A 289 -7.23 4.02 -5.81
CA ASP A 289 -8.06 3.07 -6.54
C ASP A 289 -7.67 3.06 -8.03
N ARG A 290 -7.91 1.94 -8.70
CA ARG A 290 -7.92 1.89 -10.16
C ARG A 290 -8.82 3.00 -10.75
N ALA A 291 -8.33 3.66 -11.80
CA ALA A 291 -9.05 4.67 -12.57
C ALA A 291 -9.29 4.33 -14.06
N HIS A 292 -8.53 3.42 -14.65
CA HIS A 292 -8.77 2.95 -16.03
C HIS A 292 -10.01 2.03 -16.12
N ALA A 293 -10.57 1.78 -17.30
CA ALA A 293 -11.89 1.13 -17.47
C ALA A 293 -11.95 -0.38 -17.17
N GLY A 294 -10.80 -1.06 -17.10
CA GLY A 294 -10.73 -2.50 -16.83
C GLY A 294 -10.71 -2.83 -15.33
N LEU A 295 -9.87 -3.77 -14.89
CA LEU A 295 -9.82 -4.24 -13.49
C LEU A 295 -8.40 -4.22 -12.93
N ASN A 296 -8.27 -3.94 -11.64
CA ASN A 296 -7.03 -4.19 -10.91
C ASN A 296 -7.06 -5.64 -10.41
N HIS A 297 -6.53 -6.57 -11.20
CA HIS A 297 -6.50 -7.99 -10.84
C HIS A 297 -5.09 -8.48 -10.48
N GLN A 298 -4.08 -7.60 -10.47
CA GLN A 298 -2.71 -7.98 -10.13
C GLN A 298 -2.59 -8.25 -8.63
N LYS A 299 -1.72 -9.18 -8.26
CA LYS A 299 -1.30 -9.41 -6.86
C LYS A 299 0.21 -9.26 -6.81
N LEU A 300 0.63 -8.10 -6.33
CA LEU A 300 2.03 -7.71 -6.23
C LEU A 300 2.28 -7.09 -4.86
N THR A 301 3.37 -7.50 -4.22
CA THR A 301 3.95 -6.77 -3.09
C THR A 301 5.44 -6.62 -3.30
N LEU A 302 5.92 -5.39 -3.23
CA LEU A 302 7.32 -5.01 -3.38
C LEU A 302 7.87 -4.57 -2.02
N LEU A 303 8.94 -5.23 -1.59
CA LEU A 303 9.64 -4.99 -0.33
C LEU A 303 11.01 -4.40 -0.66
N HIS A 304 11.14 -3.07 -0.53
CA HIS A 304 12.26 -2.32 -1.10
C HIS A 304 13.58 -2.59 -0.40
N SER A 305 13.60 -2.70 0.94
CA SER A 305 14.84 -3.02 1.66
C SER A 305 15.33 -4.44 1.39
N GLN A 306 14.43 -5.33 0.96
CA GLN A 306 14.73 -6.72 0.66
C GLN A 306 14.99 -6.96 -0.83
N GLY A 307 14.76 -5.97 -1.71
CA GLY A 307 14.80 -6.16 -3.17
C GLY A 307 13.86 -7.27 -3.65
N MET A 308 12.75 -7.48 -2.93
CA MET A 308 11.89 -8.65 -3.10
C MET A 308 10.57 -8.28 -3.78
N SER A 309 10.22 -9.09 -4.79
CA SER A 309 8.92 -9.10 -5.43
C SER A 309 8.15 -10.34 -5.02
N VAL A 310 6.92 -10.14 -4.52
CA VAL A 310 5.95 -11.21 -4.29
C VAL A 310 4.84 -11.06 -5.32
N LEU A 311 4.76 -12.01 -6.25
CA LEU A 311 3.74 -12.04 -7.31
C LEU A 311 3.16 -13.44 -7.49
N GLY A 312 1.92 -13.52 -7.96
CA GLY A 312 1.26 -14.81 -8.17
C GLY A 312 -0.26 -14.72 -8.22
N SER A 313 -0.91 -15.80 -7.85
CA SER A 313 -2.37 -15.94 -7.91
C SER A 313 -3.08 -15.60 -6.60
N SER A 314 -2.38 -15.60 -5.46
CA SER A 314 -2.98 -15.41 -4.13
C SER A 314 -3.38 -13.95 -3.86
N ASN A 315 -4.64 -13.77 -3.44
CA ASN A 315 -5.10 -12.54 -2.81
C ASN A 315 -4.71 -12.53 -1.32
N TRP A 316 -4.84 -11.37 -0.65
CA TRP A 316 -4.71 -11.28 0.81
C TRP A 316 -5.98 -11.80 1.50
N THR A 317 -6.25 -13.10 1.35
CA THR A 317 -7.49 -13.73 1.80
C THR A 317 -7.19 -15.10 2.40
N SER A 318 -7.93 -15.50 3.44
CA SER A 318 -7.73 -16.80 4.06
C SER A 318 -7.96 -17.97 3.08
N PRO A 319 -8.91 -17.91 2.13
CA PRO A 319 -9.01 -18.94 1.09
C PRO A 319 -7.72 -19.14 0.28
N SER A 320 -7.08 -18.05 -0.18
CA SER A 320 -5.79 -18.10 -0.90
C SER A 320 -4.62 -18.60 -0.05
N ASP A 321 -4.76 -18.61 1.27
CA ASP A 321 -3.75 -19.10 2.21
C ASP A 321 -3.88 -20.61 2.48
N ASN A 322 -5.10 -21.08 2.73
CA ASN A 322 -5.30 -22.38 3.38
C ASN A 322 -6.30 -23.33 2.71
N SER A 323 -6.93 -22.94 1.59
CA SER A 323 -7.93 -23.81 0.93
C SER A 323 -7.84 -23.88 -0.59
N GLN A 324 -7.35 -22.83 -1.24
CA GLN A 324 -7.24 -22.75 -2.69
C GLN A 324 -5.87 -23.25 -3.14
N GLU A 325 -5.83 -23.89 -4.30
CA GLU A 325 -4.56 -24.23 -4.94
C GLU A 325 -4.04 -22.97 -5.65
N GLU A 326 -2.93 -22.45 -5.16
CA GLU A 326 -2.36 -21.16 -5.58
C GLU A 326 -0.88 -21.36 -5.92
N HIS A 327 -0.28 -20.37 -6.60
CA HIS A 327 1.17 -20.29 -6.78
C HIS A 327 1.64 -18.85 -6.56
N ASN A 328 2.74 -18.69 -5.82
CA ASN A 328 3.35 -17.39 -5.55
C ASN A 328 4.86 -17.50 -5.67
N TYR A 329 5.49 -16.41 -6.13
CA TYR A 329 6.93 -16.32 -6.32
C TYR A 329 7.48 -15.17 -5.49
N PHE A 330 8.31 -15.50 -4.49
CA PHE A 330 8.99 -14.60 -3.56
C PHE A 330 10.42 -14.44 -4.02
N THR A 331 10.64 -13.63 -5.04
CA THR A 331 11.93 -13.56 -5.73
C THR A 331 12.69 -12.29 -5.41
N THR A 332 14.02 -12.44 -5.34
CA THR A 332 14.96 -11.31 -5.17
C THR A 332 15.72 -10.99 -6.45
N LYS A 333 15.25 -11.52 -7.61
CA LYS A 333 15.84 -11.27 -8.93
C LYS A 333 15.78 -9.76 -9.26
N PRO A 334 16.94 -9.07 -9.38
CA PRO A 334 16.95 -7.60 -9.49
C PRO A 334 16.22 -7.05 -10.72
N HIS A 335 16.26 -7.76 -11.85
CA HIS A 335 15.60 -7.35 -13.08
C HIS A 335 14.06 -7.44 -12.99
N LEU A 336 13.53 -8.49 -12.34
CA LEU A 336 12.09 -8.58 -12.03
C LEU A 336 11.68 -7.46 -11.06
N PHE A 337 12.46 -7.25 -10.00
CA PHE A 337 12.18 -6.20 -9.02
C PHE A 337 12.14 -4.82 -9.67
N THR A 338 13.15 -4.48 -10.48
CA THR A 338 13.23 -3.19 -11.19
C THR A 338 12.02 -3.00 -12.12
N TRP A 339 11.70 -4.01 -12.94
CA TRP A 339 10.55 -3.92 -13.85
C TRP A 339 9.23 -3.73 -13.09
N LEU A 340 9.03 -4.45 -11.99
CA LEU A 340 7.79 -4.36 -11.20
C LEU A 340 7.70 -3.05 -10.42
N VAL A 341 8.83 -2.48 -9.98
CA VAL A 341 8.88 -1.12 -9.41
C VAL A 341 8.50 -0.09 -10.47
N ASP A 342 9.10 -0.13 -11.66
CA ASP A 342 8.77 0.80 -12.75
C ASP A 342 7.29 0.70 -13.14
N HIS A 343 6.76 -0.52 -13.20
CA HIS A 343 5.36 -0.81 -13.47
C HIS A 343 4.43 -0.22 -12.39
N PHE A 344 4.81 -0.34 -11.11
CA PHE A 344 4.08 0.27 -10.00
C PHE A 344 4.14 1.80 -10.05
N GLU A 345 5.34 2.37 -10.18
CA GLU A 345 5.55 3.82 -10.18
C GLU A 345 4.82 4.50 -11.34
N ARG A 346 4.75 3.85 -12.51
CA ARG A 346 3.90 4.29 -13.61
C ARG A 346 2.44 4.40 -13.16
N LYS A 347 1.84 3.31 -12.68
CA LYS A 347 0.42 3.31 -12.26
C LYS A 347 0.16 4.31 -11.12
N TRP A 348 1.13 4.51 -10.24
CA TRP A 348 1.03 5.42 -9.09
C TRP A 348 1.12 6.90 -9.47
N ASN A 349 2.09 7.26 -10.31
CA ASN A 349 2.46 8.66 -10.58
C ASN A 349 1.87 9.26 -11.86
N ASN A 350 1.32 8.45 -12.78
CA ASN A 350 0.98 8.87 -14.15
C ASN A 350 0.06 10.12 -14.17
N SER A 351 0.70 11.28 -14.31
CA SER A 351 0.07 12.62 -14.38
C SER A 351 0.21 13.24 -15.78
N THR A 352 0.98 12.60 -16.67
CA THR A 352 1.17 12.99 -18.07
C THR A 352 0.82 11.80 -18.96
N GLY A 353 -0.48 11.49 -19.05
CA GLY A 353 -1.01 10.32 -19.75
C GLY A 353 -2.44 10.01 -19.33
N ILE A 354 -2.91 8.81 -19.65
CA ILE A 354 -4.19 8.28 -19.13
C ILE A 354 -4.00 7.96 -17.64
N ALA A 355 -4.85 8.52 -16.78
CA ALA A 355 -4.80 8.22 -15.35
C ALA A 355 -5.20 6.76 -15.10
N GLU A 356 -4.25 5.96 -14.61
CA GLU A 356 -4.46 4.53 -14.32
C GLU A 356 -4.96 4.30 -12.89
N SER A 357 -4.66 5.24 -11.98
CA SER A 357 -5.14 5.23 -10.61
C SER A 357 -5.58 6.62 -10.14
N ALA A 358 -6.45 6.69 -9.13
CA ALA A 358 -6.96 7.91 -8.52
C ALA A 358 -6.93 7.80 -6.98
N PRO A 359 -6.81 8.91 -6.23
CA PRO A 359 -6.84 8.86 -4.76
C PRO A 359 -8.07 8.13 -4.21
N PHE A 360 -7.87 7.21 -3.28
CA PHE A 360 -8.96 6.51 -2.60
C PHE A 360 -9.79 7.50 -1.76
N THR A 361 -11.11 7.35 -1.80
CA THR A 361 -12.04 8.17 -1.01
C THR A 361 -12.92 7.25 -0.17
N PRO A 362 -12.81 7.26 1.17
CA PRO A 362 -13.69 6.45 2.01
C PRO A 362 -15.15 6.87 1.88
N LEU A 363 -16.05 5.91 1.82
CA LEU A 363 -17.49 6.12 1.63
C LEU A 363 -18.29 5.79 2.92
N PRO A 364 -19.46 6.41 3.15
CA PRO A 364 -20.27 6.13 4.34
C PRO A 364 -20.84 4.70 4.38
N PRO A 365 -21.29 4.23 5.56
CA PRO A 365 -22.02 2.97 5.70
C PRO A 365 -23.50 3.15 5.35
N ASP A 366 -24.23 2.04 5.30
CA ASP A 366 -25.69 2.09 5.34
C ASP A 366 -26.17 2.54 6.73
N ALA A 367 -27.32 3.22 6.76
CA ALA A 367 -27.99 3.54 8.01
C ALA A 367 -28.59 2.28 8.64
N ALA A 368 -28.59 2.20 9.97
CA ALA A 368 -29.25 1.09 10.67
C ALA A 368 -30.76 1.10 10.43
N THR A 369 -31.34 -0.09 10.25
CA THR A 369 -32.77 -0.30 9.96
C THR A 369 -33.35 -1.45 10.79
N ALA A 370 -34.63 -1.76 10.59
CA ALA A 370 -35.33 -2.87 11.25
C ALA A 370 -35.08 -2.93 12.78
N PRO A 371 -35.46 -1.87 13.52
CA PRO A 371 -35.28 -1.84 14.96
C PRO A 371 -36.05 -2.97 15.65
N SER A 372 -35.45 -3.52 16.70
CA SER A 372 -36.09 -4.40 17.68
C SER A 372 -35.70 -3.93 19.09
N PRO A 373 -36.64 -3.52 19.95
CA PRO A 373 -38.09 -3.46 19.73
C PRO A 373 -38.47 -2.64 18.49
N ALA A 374 -39.50 -3.08 17.77
CA ALA A 374 -40.00 -2.39 16.59
C ALA A 374 -40.39 -0.95 16.96
N SER A 375 -40.17 0.00 16.05
CA SER A 375 -40.54 1.39 16.33
C SER A 375 -42.05 1.50 16.59
N GLY A 376 -42.42 2.09 17.72
CA GLY A 376 -43.79 2.16 18.24
C GLY A 376 -44.26 0.96 19.07
N ALA A 377 -43.42 -0.07 19.27
CA ALA A 377 -43.78 -1.26 20.04
C ALA A 377 -44.25 -0.91 21.46
N GLN A 378 -45.24 -1.63 21.97
CA GLN A 378 -45.79 -1.47 23.31
C GLN A 378 -45.56 -2.74 24.12
N GLY A 379 -45.55 -2.64 25.45
CA GLY A 379 -45.47 -3.82 26.32
C GLY A 379 -44.10 -4.49 26.34
N VAL A 380 -43.01 -3.75 26.10
CA VAL A 380 -41.65 -4.31 26.16
C VAL A 380 -41.24 -4.57 27.61
N ALA A 381 -40.73 -5.75 27.93
CA ALA A 381 -40.30 -6.07 29.30
C ALA A 381 -39.23 -5.10 29.80
N ALA A 382 -39.45 -4.50 30.97
CA ALA A 382 -38.62 -3.40 31.47
C ALA A 382 -37.33 -3.86 32.19
N THR A 383 -37.19 -5.15 32.49
CA THR A 383 -36.10 -5.70 33.30
C THR A 383 -34.78 -5.84 32.54
N THR A 384 -34.83 -6.29 31.29
CA THR A 384 -33.66 -6.40 30.39
C THR A 384 -34.07 -6.09 28.97
N VAL A 385 -33.72 -4.89 28.48
CA VAL A 385 -33.98 -4.51 27.08
C VAL A 385 -32.70 -4.63 26.26
N THR A 386 -32.78 -5.44 25.21
CA THR A 386 -31.74 -5.50 24.17
C THR A 386 -32.27 -4.80 22.92
N LEU A 387 -31.61 -3.71 22.54
CA LEU A 387 -31.81 -3.07 21.25
C LEU A 387 -31.14 -3.94 20.19
N LYS A 388 -31.83 -4.24 19.10
CA LYS A 388 -31.28 -4.87 17.92
C LYS A 388 -31.63 -4.08 16.69
N TRP A 389 -30.75 -4.05 15.71
CA TRP A 389 -30.97 -3.39 14.44
C TRP A 389 -30.25 -4.15 13.33
N HIS A 390 -30.79 -4.07 12.11
CA HIS A 390 -30.03 -4.45 10.93
C HIS A 390 -28.98 -3.36 10.67
N ALA A 391 -27.71 -3.74 10.69
CA ALA A 391 -26.61 -2.81 10.45
C ALA A 391 -26.50 -2.29 9.01
N GLY A 392 -27.15 -2.97 8.05
CA GLY A 392 -26.91 -2.74 6.63
C GLY A 392 -25.49 -3.16 6.23
N TYR A 393 -25.00 -2.67 5.09
CA TYR A 393 -23.63 -2.89 4.65
C TYR A 393 -22.65 -1.85 5.21
N TRP A 394 -21.38 -2.26 5.32
CA TRP A 394 -20.21 -1.38 5.55
C TRP A 394 -20.11 -0.69 6.92
N ALA A 395 -21.10 -0.88 7.79
CA ALA A 395 -21.01 -0.48 9.18
C ALA A 395 -20.17 -1.49 9.98
N HIS A 396 -19.27 -0.97 10.82
CA HIS A 396 -18.32 -1.75 11.61
C HIS A 396 -18.35 -1.36 13.10
N ASN A 397 -18.64 -0.09 13.36
CA ASN A 397 -18.62 0.54 14.67
C ASN A 397 -19.88 1.40 14.85
N TYR A 398 -20.40 1.55 16.08
CA TYR A 398 -21.72 2.15 16.32
C TYR A 398 -21.73 3.07 17.54
N ASP A 399 -22.38 4.23 17.41
CA ASP A 399 -22.84 5.01 18.58
C ASP A 399 -24.32 4.74 18.84
N ILE A 400 -24.65 4.49 20.10
CA ILE A 400 -25.99 4.18 20.57
C ILE A 400 -26.48 5.40 21.33
N TYR A 401 -27.58 5.99 20.86
CA TYR A 401 -28.28 7.05 21.56
C TYR A 401 -29.57 6.48 22.12
N PHE A 402 -29.87 6.75 23.39
CA PHE A 402 -31.02 6.17 24.08
C PHE A 402 -31.50 7.08 25.22
N GLY A 403 -32.81 7.29 25.34
CA GLY A 403 -33.40 8.06 26.45
C GLY A 403 -34.91 8.25 26.31
N THR A 404 -35.52 9.08 27.16
CA THR A 404 -36.97 9.37 27.13
C THR A 404 -37.33 10.58 26.27
N SER A 405 -36.34 11.22 25.64
CA SER A 405 -36.51 12.36 24.74
C SER A 405 -36.46 11.93 23.27
N PRO A 406 -37.30 12.49 22.37
CA PRO A 406 -37.18 12.30 20.92
C PRO A 406 -35.83 12.71 20.33
N GLN A 407 -35.04 13.49 21.07
CA GLN A 407 -33.61 13.70 20.81
C GLN A 407 -32.81 12.93 21.87
N PRO A 408 -32.65 11.60 21.71
CA PRO A 408 -32.02 10.78 22.74
C PRO A 408 -30.55 11.15 22.90
N PRO A 409 -30.01 11.23 24.14
CA PRO A 409 -28.60 11.47 24.40
C PRO A 409 -27.74 10.26 24.00
N LEU A 410 -26.45 10.47 23.81
CA LEU A 410 -25.47 9.41 23.59
C LEU A 410 -25.38 8.54 24.85
N LEU A 411 -25.66 7.25 24.70
CA LEU A 411 -25.54 6.25 25.77
C LEU A 411 -24.20 5.53 25.70
N ALA A 412 -23.79 5.10 24.51
CA ALA A 412 -22.53 4.39 24.30
C ALA A 412 -21.92 4.80 22.96
N ALA A 413 -20.63 5.12 22.96
CA ALA A 413 -19.88 5.44 21.75
C ALA A 413 -18.99 4.27 21.32
N ASP A 414 -18.65 4.25 20.04
CA ASP A 414 -17.62 3.39 19.47
C ASP A 414 -17.75 1.90 19.84
N GLN A 415 -18.99 1.40 19.79
CA GLN A 415 -19.27 -0.01 19.98
C GLN A 415 -18.81 -0.80 18.74
N MET A 416 -17.65 -1.45 18.85
CA MET A 416 -17.07 -2.27 17.79
C MET A 416 -17.77 -3.63 17.69
N LEU A 417 -18.83 -3.71 16.89
CA LEU A 417 -19.61 -4.94 16.71
C LEU A 417 -19.24 -5.72 15.42
N GLY A 418 -18.13 -5.33 14.80
CA GLY A 418 -17.57 -5.95 13.59
C GLY A 418 -18.37 -5.66 12.32
N PRO A 419 -17.86 -6.07 11.14
CA PRO A 419 -18.61 -5.98 9.90
C PRO A 419 -19.93 -6.74 10.02
N SER A 420 -20.97 -6.15 9.45
CA SER A 420 -22.17 -6.91 9.09
C SER A 420 -21.80 -8.07 8.17
N GLN A 421 -22.54 -9.18 8.21
CA GLN A 421 -22.40 -10.28 7.23
C GLN A 421 -23.44 -10.19 6.09
N SER A 422 -24.50 -9.41 6.26
CA SER A 422 -25.57 -9.21 5.28
C SER A 422 -26.43 -8.00 5.63
N THR A 423 -27.30 -7.53 4.74
CA THR A 423 -28.23 -6.43 5.08
C THR A 423 -29.21 -6.74 6.22
N ILE A 424 -29.33 -8.00 6.61
CA ILE A 424 -30.26 -8.48 7.65
C ILE A 424 -29.54 -8.99 8.90
N ASP A 425 -28.23 -8.75 9.01
CA ASP A 425 -27.46 -9.13 10.19
C ASP A 425 -27.82 -8.21 11.36
N TYR A 426 -28.32 -8.80 12.45
CA TYR A 426 -28.65 -8.07 13.66
C TYR A 426 -27.40 -7.76 14.45
N LYS A 427 -27.14 -6.47 14.65
CA LYS A 427 -26.29 -6.01 15.74
C LYS A 427 -27.17 -5.70 16.94
N GLN A 428 -26.59 -5.82 18.13
CA GLN A 428 -27.36 -5.68 19.35
C GLN A 428 -26.57 -4.97 20.45
N PHE A 429 -27.30 -4.27 21.31
CA PHE A 429 -26.78 -3.59 22.49
C PHE A 429 -27.80 -3.73 23.62
N THR A 430 -27.37 -4.30 24.75
CA THR A 430 -28.20 -4.45 25.93
C THR A 430 -28.10 -3.21 26.79
N ILE A 431 -29.26 -2.62 27.12
CA ILE A 431 -29.31 -1.48 28.03
C ILE A 431 -28.84 -1.94 29.42
N PRO A 432 -27.84 -1.26 30.02
CA PRO A 432 -27.19 -1.75 31.24
C PRO A 432 -28.07 -1.64 32.50
N THR A 433 -29.22 -0.97 32.41
CA THR A 433 -30.12 -0.72 33.54
C THR A 433 -31.56 -1.08 33.19
N ALA A 434 -32.32 -1.53 34.19
CA ALA A 434 -33.76 -1.71 34.05
C ALA A 434 -34.44 -0.37 33.70
N LEU A 435 -35.47 -0.46 32.86
CA LEU A 435 -36.26 0.68 32.41
C LEU A 435 -37.47 0.90 33.31
N GLN A 436 -38.02 2.12 33.27
CA GLN A 436 -39.24 2.45 34.00
C GLN A 436 -40.46 1.84 33.29
N ALA A 437 -41.31 1.13 34.02
CA ALA A 437 -42.56 0.55 33.50
C ALA A 437 -43.50 1.63 32.91
N GLY A 438 -44.27 1.27 31.89
CA GLY A 438 -45.19 2.18 31.18
C GLY A 438 -44.56 3.42 30.52
N THR A 439 -43.23 3.46 30.33
CA THR A 439 -42.52 4.65 29.80
C THR A 439 -42.13 4.47 28.34
N THR A 440 -42.26 5.53 27.54
CA THR A 440 -41.77 5.56 26.14
C THR A 440 -40.30 5.99 26.10
N TYR A 441 -39.48 5.17 25.46
CA TYR A 441 -38.07 5.43 25.19
C TYR A 441 -37.84 5.63 23.69
N TYR A 442 -36.91 6.51 23.36
CA TYR A 442 -36.43 6.82 22.02
C TYR A 442 -34.96 6.43 21.90
N TRP A 443 -34.57 5.98 20.72
CA TRP A 443 -33.21 5.57 20.44
C TRP A 443 -32.84 5.73 18.98
N ARG A 444 -31.56 5.94 18.69
CA ARG A 444 -31.02 5.96 17.33
C ARG A 444 -29.63 5.35 17.32
N ILE A 445 -29.23 4.85 16.15
CA ILE A 445 -27.91 4.29 15.92
C ILE A 445 -27.18 5.17 14.91
N VAL A 446 -25.93 5.53 15.22
CA VAL A 446 -25.00 6.07 14.23
C VAL A 446 -24.04 4.97 13.83
N SER A 447 -24.25 4.40 12.65
CA SER A 447 -23.34 3.45 12.02
C SER A 447 -22.08 4.17 11.56
N LYS A 448 -20.90 3.58 11.78
CA LYS A 448 -19.60 4.09 11.35
C LYS A 448 -18.83 3.04 10.56
N THR A 449 -18.15 3.48 9.50
CA THR A 449 -17.09 2.66 8.88
C THR A 449 -15.79 2.75 9.68
N MET A 450 -14.78 1.94 9.36
CA MET A 450 -13.48 2.05 10.04
C MET A 450 -12.71 3.32 9.65
N ALA A 451 -13.13 4.02 8.57
CA ALA A 451 -12.63 5.33 8.18
C ALA A 451 -13.44 6.50 8.78
N ASN A 452 -14.19 6.24 9.86
CA ASN A 452 -15.02 7.22 10.57
C ASN A 452 -16.09 7.92 9.72
N LYS A 453 -16.49 7.32 8.58
CA LYS A 453 -17.65 7.80 7.84
C LYS A 453 -18.92 7.30 8.52
N THR A 454 -19.94 8.15 8.61
CA THR A 454 -21.11 7.88 9.45
C THR A 454 -22.42 7.89 8.66
N ALA A 455 -23.39 7.07 9.09
CA ALA A 455 -24.79 7.16 8.68
C ALA A 455 -25.69 7.02 9.91
N SER A 456 -26.65 7.93 10.08
CA SER A 456 -27.59 7.90 11.19
C SER A 456 -28.87 7.16 10.79
N SER A 457 -29.39 6.31 11.67
CA SER A 457 -30.75 5.79 11.56
C SER A 457 -31.79 6.89 11.79
N GLU A 458 -33.04 6.57 11.49
CA GLU A 458 -34.18 7.28 12.08
C GLU A 458 -34.18 7.15 13.61
N VAL A 459 -34.92 8.02 14.30
CA VAL A 459 -35.18 7.86 15.73
C VAL A 459 -36.31 6.84 15.90
N PHE A 460 -35.98 5.71 16.51
CA PHE A 460 -36.90 4.65 16.86
C PHE A 460 -37.47 4.87 18.27
N SER A 461 -38.62 4.29 18.58
CA SER A 461 -39.20 4.35 19.93
C SER A 461 -39.90 3.06 20.35
N PHE A 462 -40.04 2.82 21.65
CA PHE A 462 -40.93 1.78 22.18
C PHE A 462 -41.41 2.15 23.59
N SER A 463 -42.49 1.52 24.06
CA SER A 463 -43.00 1.66 25.42
C SER A 463 -42.87 0.35 26.18
N THR A 464 -42.42 0.43 27.43
CA THR A 464 -42.30 -0.74 28.32
C THR A 464 -43.66 -1.22 28.85
N GLU A 465 -43.76 -2.48 29.27
CA GLU A 465 -44.94 -3.05 29.93
C GLU A 465 -45.27 -2.41 31.28
N GLY A 466 -46.48 -2.70 31.77
CA GLY A 466 -47.07 -2.11 32.96
C GLY A 466 -47.91 -0.88 32.65
N SER A 467 -48.82 -0.53 33.56
CA SER A 467 -49.42 0.80 33.56
C SER A 467 -48.31 1.81 33.84
N THR A 468 -48.34 2.97 33.16
CA THR A 468 -47.70 4.18 33.71
C THR A 468 -48.03 4.20 35.19
N PRO A 469 -47.04 4.12 36.11
CA PRO A 469 -47.32 4.24 37.52
C PRO A 469 -48.22 5.47 37.69
N PRO A 470 -49.25 5.43 38.57
CA PRO A 470 -49.96 6.66 38.90
C PRO A 470 -48.89 7.71 39.19
N PRO A 471 -49.05 8.97 38.72
CA PRO A 471 -48.06 9.99 38.99
C PRO A 471 -47.79 9.87 40.49
N PRO A 472 -46.52 9.69 40.91
CA PRO A 472 -46.24 9.59 42.33
C PRO A 472 -46.99 10.74 43.00
N PRO A 473 -47.61 10.55 44.19
CA PRO A 473 -48.00 11.71 44.98
C PRO A 473 -46.76 12.60 44.93
N PRO A 474 -46.93 13.87 44.50
CA PRO A 474 -45.86 14.66 43.93
C PRO A 474 -44.64 14.38 44.79
N PRO A 475 -43.54 13.87 44.20
CA PRO A 475 -42.37 13.67 45.01
C PRO A 475 -42.16 14.98 45.75
N PRO A 476 -41.74 14.98 47.03
CA PRO A 476 -41.24 16.22 47.59
C PRO A 476 -40.32 16.79 46.49
N PRO A 477 -40.56 18.04 46.08
CA PRO A 477 -40.04 18.59 44.84
C PRO A 477 -38.56 18.17 44.73
N PRO A 478 -38.00 17.97 43.50
CA PRO A 478 -36.54 17.86 43.38
C PRO A 478 -35.99 18.94 44.29
N PRO A 479 -35.01 18.66 45.21
CA PRO A 479 -34.60 19.65 46.19
C PRO A 479 -34.50 20.92 45.38
N PRO A 480 -35.38 21.91 45.68
CA PRO A 480 -35.60 23.02 44.77
C PRO A 480 -34.23 23.52 44.43
N PRO A 481 -34.00 24.11 43.25
CA PRO A 481 -32.73 24.78 43.11
C PRO A 481 -32.62 25.68 44.35
N PRO A 482 -31.55 25.47 45.13
CA PRO A 482 -31.56 25.35 46.58
C PRO A 482 -32.52 26.36 47.23
N PRO A 483 -33.50 25.99 48.08
CA PRO A 483 -34.69 26.80 48.38
C PRO A 483 -34.35 28.29 48.41
N ASP A 484 -34.90 29.08 47.47
CA ASP A 484 -34.65 30.52 47.31
C ASP A 484 -33.29 30.96 47.88
N GLY A 485 -32.21 30.65 47.14
CA GLY A 485 -30.88 31.05 47.57
C GLY A 485 -30.28 30.20 48.69
N SER A 486 -30.17 28.88 48.56
CA SER A 486 -29.20 28.08 49.37
C SER A 486 -27.96 27.69 48.55
N ASP A 487 -26.90 27.25 49.22
CA ASP A 487 -25.61 26.96 48.58
C ASP A 487 -25.50 25.50 48.13
N ILE A 488 -24.68 25.25 47.12
CA ILE A 488 -24.37 23.91 46.61
C ILE A 488 -23.10 23.44 47.31
N VAL A 489 -23.18 22.31 48.03
CA VAL A 489 -22.04 21.69 48.74
C VAL A 489 -21.76 20.33 48.11
N LEU A 490 -20.53 20.14 47.62
CA LEU A 490 -20.06 18.91 46.99
C LEU A 490 -18.92 18.31 47.82
N HIS A 491 -19.00 17.02 48.12
CA HIS A 491 -17.89 16.30 48.74
C HIS A 491 -16.99 15.71 47.65
N ALA A 492 -15.72 16.13 47.63
CA ALA A 492 -14.77 15.77 46.58
C ALA A 492 -14.53 14.26 46.48
N GLY A 493 -14.68 13.53 47.58
CA GLY A 493 -14.61 12.06 47.62
C GLY A 493 -15.61 11.35 46.68
N LYS A 494 -16.68 12.01 46.22
CA LYS A 494 -17.62 11.42 45.25
C LYS A 494 -17.24 11.66 43.79
N GLY A 495 -16.14 12.36 43.52
CA GLY A 495 -15.72 12.70 42.17
C GLY A 495 -15.21 11.50 41.38
N THR A 496 -15.51 11.49 40.09
CA THR A 496 -14.90 10.56 39.12
C THR A 496 -13.47 11.02 38.85
N ARG A 497 -12.49 10.13 39.06
CA ARG A 497 -11.06 10.45 39.01
C ARG A 497 -10.45 10.02 37.69
N PHE A 498 -9.52 10.84 37.18
CA PHE A 498 -8.72 10.57 36.00
C PHE A 498 -7.25 10.91 36.28
N GLY A 499 -6.34 10.01 35.93
CA GLY A 499 -4.92 10.19 36.17
C GLY A 499 -4.53 10.09 37.65
N ALA A 500 -3.65 10.98 38.11
CA ALA A 500 -2.95 10.88 39.39
C ALA A 500 -3.74 11.27 40.65
N TRP A 501 -5.01 11.70 40.53
CA TRP A 501 -5.84 12.02 41.69
C TRP A 501 -6.27 10.75 42.43
N GLN A 502 -6.09 10.74 43.74
CA GLN A 502 -6.34 9.60 44.63
C GLN A 502 -7.40 9.96 45.67
N MET A 503 -8.21 8.96 46.04
CA MET A 503 -9.07 9.06 47.22
C MET A 503 -8.34 8.47 48.41
N GLU A 504 -8.18 9.26 49.46
CA GLU A 504 -7.51 8.83 50.69
C GLU A 504 -8.46 8.97 51.87
N SER A 505 -8.38 8.02 52.80
CA SER A 505 -9.09 8.14 54.07
C SER A 505 -8.48 9.26 54.90
N ASP A 506 -9.33 10.16 55.38
CA ASP A 506 -8.95 11.25 56.27
C ASP A 506 -10.15 11.55 57.17
N SER A 507 -10.02 11.22 58.46
CA SER A 507 -11.13 11.38 59.42
C SER A 507 -11.49 12.85 59.68
N THR A 508 -10.64 13.79 59.25
CA THR A 508 -10.88 15.24 59.36
C THR A 508 -11.55 15.83 58.11
N ALA A 509 -11.67 15.04 57.04
CA ALA A 509 -12.29 15.42 55.78
C ALA A 509 -13.80 15.09 55.76
N ALA A 510 -14.56 15.83 54.94
CA ALA A 510 -15.96 15.53 54.69
C ALA A 510 -16.16 14.11 54.15
N SER A 511 -17.15 13.38 54.69
CA SER A 511 -17.37 11.96 54.41
C SER A 511 -16.19 11.02 54.73
N GLY A 512 -15.21 11.47 55.53
CA GLY A 512 -14.06 10.67 55.95
C GLY A 512 -13.02 10.42 54.87
N VAL A 513 -13.08 11.16 53.75
CA VAL A 513 -12.18 10.99 52.60
C VAL A 513 -11.79 12.33 51.98
N LYS A 514 -10.55 12.44 51.50
CA LYS A 514 -10.06 13.56 50.69
C LYS A 514 -9.70 13.12 49.28
N MET A 515 -9.87 14.02 48.33
CA MET A 515 -9.37 13.90 46.97
C MET A 515 -8.00 14.56 46.90
N ARG A 516 -6.92 13.78 46.83
CA ARG A 516 -5.53 14.27 46.89
C ARG A 516 -4.78 13.96 45.61
N GLN A 517 -4.00 14.92 45.14
CA GLN A 517 -2.97 14.66 44.16
C GLN A 517 -1.63 14.45 44.88
N PRO A 518 -0.95 13.29 44.72
CA PRO A 518 0.33 13.06 45.37
C PRO A 518 1.41 14.06 44.94
N ASP A 519 2.14 14.61 45.91
CA ASP A 519 3.32 15.46 45.67
C ASP A 519 4.46 14.65 45.05
N ALA A 520 4.84 15.01 43.82
CA ALA A 520 5.98 14.49 43.07
C ALA A 520 7.04 15.58 42.81
N GLY A 521 6.93 16.76 43.44
CA GLY A 521 7.80 17.90 43.23
C GLY A 521 7.69 18.52 41.83
N ALA A 522 6.53 18.40 41.17
CA ALA A 522 6.33 18.89 39.81
C ALA A 522 6.24 20.44 39.75
N PRO A 523 6.64 21.06 38.63
CA PRO A 523 6.45 22.50 38.45
C PRO A 523 4.97 22.86 38.25
N LYS A 524 4.61 24.12 38.55
CA LYS A 524 3.29 24.70 38.25
C LYS A 524 2.91 24.49 36.79
N LEU A 525 1.74 23.90 36.57
CA LEU A 525 1.17 23.68 35.24
C LEU A 525 0.36 24.88 34.75
N LYS A 526 0.04 24.87 33.45
CA LYS A 526 -0.98 25.74 32.84
C LYS A 526 -2.27 24.95 32.63
N ALA A 527 -3.41 25.65 32.65
CA ALA A 527 -4.69 25.04 32.35
C ALA A 527 -4.71 24.40 30.94
N SER A 528 -5.25 23.19 30.84
CA SER A 528 -5.30 22.41 29.58
C SER A 528 -6.74 22.16 29.15
N ALA A 529 -6.95 22.08 27.82
CA ALA A 529 -8.21 21.62 27.24
C ALA A 529 -8.43 20.10 27.46
N ALA A 530 -7.33 19.34 27.53
CA ALA A 530 -7.33 17.89 27.73
C ALA A 530 -6.26 17.53 28.80
N PRO A 531 -6.51 17.83 30.08
CA PRO A 531 -5.57 17.51 31.15
C PRO A 531 -5.48 15.99 31.36
N ALA A 532 -4.27 15.48 31.63
CA ALA A 532 -4.06 14.07 31.96
C ALA A 532 -4.54 13.70 33.38
N ASN A 533 -4.52 14.68 34.30
CA ASN A 533 -4.85 14.50 35.72
C ASN A 533 -5.96 15.48 36.13
N TYR A 534 -7.15 14.95 36.43
CA TYR A 534 -8.28 15.74 36.90
C TYR A 534 -9.31 14.87 37.62
N PHE A 535 -10.23 15.48 38.36
CA PHE A 535 -11.47 14.82 38.79
C PHE A 535 -12.69 15.66 38.46
N GLU A 536 -13.84 15.01 38.37
CA GLU A 536 -15.12 15.63 38.01
C GLU A 536 -16.22 15.31 39.00
N LEU A 537 -17.06 16.31 39.29
CA LEU A 537 -18.31 16.17 40.04
C LEU A 537 -19.44 16.79 39.23
N THR A 538 -20.65 16.28 39.42
CA THR A 538 -21.86 16.89 38.86
C THR A 538 -22.63 17.64 39.94
N PHE A 539 -23.26 18.74 39.55
CA PHE A 539 -24.09 19.57 40.43
C PHE A 539 -25.19 20.25 39.62
N ASN A 540 -26.25 20.73 40.27
CA ASN A 540 -27.28 21.51 39.61
C ASN A 540 -27.10 23.00 39.89
N ALA A 541 -27.15 23.84 38.85
CA ALA A 541 -27.15 25.30 38.99
C ALA A 541 -28.27 25.94 38.17
N GLU A 542 -28.67 27.15 38.57
CA GLU A 542 -29.66 27.96 37.86
C GLU A 542 -28.97 28.88 36.84
N ALA A 543 -29.62 29.06 35.68
CA ALA A 543 -29.15 29.99 34.67
C ALA A 543 -29.16 31.44 35.19
N GLY A 544 -28.09 32.19 34.91
CA GLY A 544 -28.00 33.62 35.22
C GLY A 544 -27.84 33.97 36.71
N VAL A 545 -27.77 32.98 37.60
CA VAL A 545 -27.48 33.20 39.02
C VAL A 545 -25.97 33.31 39.24
N ALA A 546 -25.57 34.25 40.11
CA ALA A 546 -24.19 34.41 40.53
C ALA A 546 -23.81 33.40 41.61
N TYR A 547 -22.71 32.68 41.38
CA TYR A 547 -22.13 31.74 42.33
C TYR A 547 -20.70 32.14 42.70
N ARG A 548 -20.40 32.11 43.99
CA ARG A 548 -19.07 32.17 44.57
C ARG A 548 -18.53 30.75 44.69
N LEU A 549 -17.39 30.47 44.06
CA LEU A 549 -16.68 29.22 44.23
C LEU A 549 -15.84 29.27 45.50
N TRP A 550 -16.06 28.36 46.45
CA TRP A 550 -15.14 28.08 47.55
C TRP A 550 -14.64 26.64 47.44
N VAL A 551 -13.37 26.43 47.78
CA VAL A 551 -12.75 25.11 47.91
C VAL A 551 -12.13 25.03 49.29
N ARG A 552 -12.40 23.93 49.99
CA ARG A 552 -11.67 23.59 51.20
C ARG A 552 -10.52 22.68 50.83
N GLY A 553 -9.31 23.23 50.93
CA GLY A 553 -8.08 22.57 50.52
C GLY A 553 -7.20 22.20 51.71
N LEU A 554 -6.29 21.26 51.47
CA LEU A 554 -5.19 20.90 52.37
C LEU A 554 -3.92 20.75 51.51
N ALA A 555 -2.89 21.53 51.83
CA ALA A 555 -1.60 21.44 51.17
C ALA A 555 -0.70 20.44 51.88
N ASP A 556 -0.10 19.51 51.13
CA ASP A 556 0.88 18.58 51.68
C ASP A 556 2.01 19.34 52.40
N ASN A 557 2.34 18.87 53.61
CA ASN A 557 3.36 19.47 54.49
C ASN A 557 3.14 20.97 54.81
N ASN A 558 1.91 21.49 54.67
CA ASN A 558 1.64 22.92 54.82
C ASN A 558 2.54 23.79 53.92
N SER A 559 2.83 23.30 52.71
CA SER A 559 3.71 23.96 51.74
C SER A 559 2.92 24.84 50.79
N TRP A 560 3.35 26.10 50.62
CA TRP A 560 2.82 27.02 49.60
C TRP A 560 3.08 26.56 48.15
N ARG A 561 3.89 25.50 47.96
CA ARG A 561 4.14 24.91 46.63
C ARG A 561 3.08 23.91 46.20
N ASN A 562 2.17 23.55 47.10
CA ASN A 562 1.22 22.45 46.97
C ASN A 562 -0.19 22.95 47.30
N ASP A 563 -0.48 24.22 47.00
CA ASP A 563 -1.57 24.97 47.62
C ASP A 563 -2.71 25.33 46.65
N SER A 564 -2.60 24.93 45.39
CA SER A 564 -3.48 25.43 44.34
C SER A 564 -3.92 24.41 43.28
N ALA A 565 -5.10 24.67 42.71
CA ALA A 565 -5.67 23.93 41.59
C ALA A 565 -6.36 24.85 40.58
N PHE A 566 -6.60 24.32 39.38
CA PHE A 566 -7.43 24.96 38.38
C PHE A 566 -8.83 24.34 38.35
N VAL A 567 -9.85 25.16 38.11
CA VAL A 567 -11.25 24.75 38.06
C VAL A 567 -11.91 25.17 36.75
N GLN A 568 -12.65 24.25 36.13
CA GLN A 568 -13.44 24.45 34.91
C GLN A 568 -14.87 23.93 35.08
N PHE A 569 -15.80 24.37 34.23
CA PHE A 569 -17.19 23.91 34.21
C PHE A 569 -17.74 23.58 32.82
N SER A 570 -18.75 22.71 32.72
CA SER A 570 -19.35 22.31 31.42
C SER A 570 -20.22 23.39 30.75
N GLY A 571 -20.54 24.49 31.44
CA GLY A 571 -21.52 25.48 30.95
C GLY A 571 -21.38 26.90 31.53
N SER A 572 -20.22 27.24 32.10
CA SER A 572 -20.00 28.54 32.74
C SER A 572 -19.92 29.72 31.76
N VAL A 573 -20.39 30.87 32.23
CA VAL A 573 -20.35 32.18 31.57
C VAL A 573 -20.00 33.27 32.59
N ASP A 574 -19.55 34.44 32.11
CA ASP A 574 -19.42 35.64 32.91
C ASP A 574 -20.77 36.36 33.11
N SER A 575 -20.77 37.50 33.80
CA SER A 575 -21.99 38.28 34.04
C SER A 575 -22.64 38.84 32.77
N GLY A 576 -21.91 38.87 31.64
CA GLY A 576 -22.40 39.27 30.33
C GLY A 576 -22.90 38.09 29.47
N GLY A 577 -22.81 36.86 29.96
CA GLY A 577 -23.17 35.65 29.21
C GLY A 577 -22.05 35.11 28.31
N THR A 578 -20.83 35.68 28.37
CA THR A 578 -19.69 35.21 27.59
C THR A 578 -19.14 33.92 28.18
N PRO A 579 -18.86 32.87 27.38
CA PRO A 579 -18.18 31.66 27.85
C PRO A 579 -16.88 31.93 28.62
N VAL A 580 -16.75 31.43 29.85
CA VAL A 580 -15.50 31.49 30.64
C VAL A 580 -15.24 30.16 31.33
N TRP A 581 -13.98 29.77 31.47
CA TRP A 581 -13.52 28.60 32.26
C TRP A 581 -14.21 27.28 31.89
N ARG A 582 -14.45 27.06 30.59
CA ARG A 582 -15.19 25.88 30.13
C ARG A 582 -14.30 24.65 30.02
N ILE A 583 -14.86 23.50 30.39
CA ILE A 583 -14.26 22.18 30.13
C ILE A 583 -13.97 22.05 28.63
N GLY A 584 -12.78 21.57 28.29
CA GLY A 584 -12.32 21.48 26.89
C GLY A 584 -11.62 22.73 26.38
N THR A 585 -11.36 23.73 27.24
CA THR A 585 -10.63 24.96 26.87
C THR A 585 -9.31 25.09 27.65
N THR A 586 -8.42 25.97 27.20
CA THR A 586 -7.18 26.32 27.92
C THR A 586 -7.39 27.41 28.99
N THR A 587 -8.64 27.75 29.29
CA THR A 587 -8.99 28.76 30.31
C THR A 587 -9.58 28.07 31.54
N ALA A 588 -9.20 28.51 32.74
CA ALA A 588 -9.70 28.01 34.02
C ALA A 588 -9.65 29.12 35.08
N THR A 589 -10.42 28.97 36.16
CA THR A 589 -10.24 29.81 37.36
C THR A 589 -9.24 29.14 38.29
N GLU A 590 -8.43 29.93 38.98
CA GLU A 590 -7.46 29.45 39.96
C GLU A 590 -8.04 29.53 41.36
N VAL A 591 -7.74 28.55 42.21
CA VAL A 591 -7.95 28.61 43.66
C VAL A 591 -6.62 28.29 44.33
N SER A 592 -6.17 29.14 45.26
CA SER A 592 -4.90 29.02 46.00
C SER A 592 -5.19 29.20 47.48
N LEU A 593 -4.70 28.30 48.33
CA LEU A 593 -4.88 28.42 49.78
C LEU A 593 -4.17 29.65 50.37
N GLU A 594 -3.01 29.99 49.83
CA GLU A 594 -2.22 31.13 50.29
C GLU A 594 -2.83 32.45 49.76
N GLU A 595 -3.36 33.29 50.66
CA GLU A 595 -4.02 34.55 50.29
C GLU A 595 -3.06 35.70 49.94
N CYS A 596 -1.76 35.52 50.18
CA CYS A 596 -0.75 36.57 50.04
C CYS A 596 0.65 35.94 50.00
N SER A 597 1.65 36.66 49.48
CA SER A 597 3.01 36.12 49.47
C SER A 597 3.53 35.90 50.90
N SER A 598 3.82 34.65 51.26
CA SER A 598 4.43 34.26 52.55
C SER A 598 3.55 34.40 53.80
N CYS A 599 2.22 34.44 53.68
CA CYS A 599 1.35 34.24 54.86
C CYS A 599 1.26 32.76 55.30
N GLY A 600 1.78 31.84 54.47
CA GLY A 600 1.77 30.42 54.77
C GLY A 600 0.38 29.78 54.65
N VAL A 601 0.36 28.47 54.74
CA VAL A 601 -0.85 27.63 54.77
C VAL A 601 -0.77 26.73 55.99
N SER A 602 -1.89 26.35 56.60
CA SER A 602 -1.90 25.48 57.79
C SER A 602 -3.17 24.65 57.82
N ASN A 603 -3.01 23.33 57.79
CA ASN A 603 -4.10 22.34 57.81
C ASN A 603 -5.18 22.66 56.75
N TRP A 604 -6.42 22.25 56.99
CA TRP A 604 -7.53 22.58 56.11
C TRP A 604 -7.81 24.08 56.10
N GLY A 605 -8.14 24.64 54.94
CA GLY A 605 -8.47 26.04 54.78
C GLY A 605 -9.46 26.28 53.64
N TRP A 606 -10.34 27.26 53.82
CA TRP A 606 -11.26 27.71 52.76
C TRP A 606 -10.68 28.85 51.94
N GLN A 607 -10.72 28.71 50.61
CA GLN A 607 -10.42 29.80 49.68
C GLN A 607 -11.35 29.84 48.48
N ASP A 608 -11.55 31.06 47.96
CA ASP A 608 -12.26 31.28 46.70
C ASP A 608 -11.28 31.46 45.54
N ASN A 609 -11.80 31.90 44.39
CA ASN A 609 -11.00 32.20 43.22
C ASN A 609 -10.43 33.63 43.18
N GLY A 610 -10.30 34.27 44.34
CA GLY A 610 -9.64 35.56 44.53
C GLY A 610 -8.18 35.42 44.94
N TRP A 611 -7.37 36.44 44.64
CA TRP A 611 -5.98 36.53 45.11
C TRP A 611 -5.81 37.82 45.92
N GLY A 612 -5.36 37.68 47.17
CA GLY A 612 -5.21 38.77 48.14
C GLY A 612 -6.04 38.54 49.41
N ALA A 613 -5.49 38.89 50.57
CA ALA A 613 -6.20 38.81 51.85
C ALA A 613 -7.51 39.64 51.82
N GLY A 614 -8.65 38.96 51.96
CA GLY A 614 -9.98 39.57 51.90
C GLY A 614 -10.46 39.97 50.51
N VAL A 615 -9.76 39.55 49.44
CA VAL A 615 -10.14 39.82 48.05
C VAL A 615 -10.97 38.64 47.54
N LEU A 616 -12.24 38.90 47.21
CA LEU A 616 -13.11 37.91 46.59
C LEU A 616 -12.86 37.86 45.08
N GLY A 617 -12.85 36.64 44.52
CA GLY A 617 -12.67 36.41 43.08
C GLY A 617 -13.87 36.84 42.22
N PRO A 618 -13.84 36.59 40.91
CA PRO A 618 -15.01 36.82 40.05
C PRO A 618 -16.10 35.75 40.28
N LEU A 619 -17.36 36.17 40.20
CA LEU A 619 -18.52 35.28 40.30
C LEU A 619 -18.64 34.39 39.05
N VAL A 620 -19.09 33.16 39.24
CA VAL A 620 -19.39 32.17 38.19
C VAL A 620 -20.89 32.23 37.88
N TYR A 621 -21.26 32.27 36.59
CA TYR A 621 -22.64 32.16 36.13
C TYR A 621 -22.78 30.94 35.22
N PHE A 622 -24.00 30.45 35.04
CA PHE A 622 -24.30 29.35 34.11
C PHE A 622 -25.31 29.77 33.06
N ALA A 623 -25.13 29.32 31.82
CA ALA A 623 -26.01 29.70 30.72
C ALA A 623 -27.37 28.97 30.74
N THR A 624 -27.44 27.81 31.40
CA THR A 624 -28.63 26.95 31.45
C THR A 624 -28.91 26.48 32.87
N THR A 625 -30.18 26.36 33.23
CA THR A 625 -30.60 25.73 34.48
C THR A 625 -30.52 24.21 34.32
N GLY A 626 -29.94 23.52 35.28
CA GLY A 626 -29.86 22.06 35.29
C GLY A 626 -28.50 21.56 35.72
N THR A 627 -28.19 20.32 35.32
CA THR A 627 -26.95 19.64 35.71
C THR A 627 -25.75 20.18 34.93
N HIS A 628 -24.71 20.54 35.68
CA HIS A 628 -23.40 20.96 35.20
C HIS A 628 -22.32 20.07 35.82
N THR A 629 -21.16 20.04 35.17
CA THR A 629 -19.97 19.36 35.66
C THR A 629 -18.95 20.40 36.11
N ILE A 630 -18.35 20.20 37.27
CA ILE A 630 -17.13 20.90 37.71
C ILE A 630 -15.96 19.94 37.50
N ARG A 631 -14.89 20.43 36.86
CA ARG A 631 -13.63 19.72 36.68
C ARG A 631 -12.54 20.45 37.45
N VAL A 632 -11.84 19.72 38.31
CA VAL A 632 -10.63 20.22 38.99
C VAL A 632 -9.42 19.55 38.39
N GLN A 633 -8.48 20.33 37.85
CA GLN A 633 -7.25 19.86 37.25
C GLN A 633 -6.03 20.36 38.03
N THR A 634 -4.92 19.64 37.91
CA THR A 634 -3.65 19.97 38.55
C THR A 634 -3.16 21.37 38.14
N ARG A 635 -2.86 22.21 39.13
CA ARG A 635 -1.99 23.38 38.97
C ARG A 635 -0.65 23.10 39.63
N GLU A 636 -0.68 22.67 40.88
CA GLU A 636 0.42 22.07 41.62
C GLU A 636 0.04 20.66 42.06
N ASP A 637 1.01 19.79 42.23
CA ASP A 637 0.85 18.53 42.93
C ASP A 637 0.90 18.73 44.45
N GLY A 638 0.50 17.71 45.23
CA GLY A 638 0.44 17.80 46.69
C GLY A 638 -0.78 18.55 47.25
N PHE A 639 -1.70 19.01 46.40
CA PHE A 639 -2.96 19.64 46.84
C PHE A 639 -4.07 18.62 47.05
N ALA A 640 -4.81 18.74 48.15
CA ALA A 640 -5.96 17.91 48.46
C ALA A 640 -7.23 18.74 48.71
N ILE A 641 -8.40 18.18 48.39
CA ILE A 641 -9.71 18.82 48.52
C ILE A 641 -10.69 17.83 49.15
N ASP A 642 -11.48 18.26 50.13
CA ASP A 642 -12.59 17.46 50.67
C ASP A 642 -13.96 18.05 50.28
N GLN A 643 -14.08 19.38 50.17
CA GLN A 643 -15.33 20.07 49.89
C GLN A 643 -15.18 21.17 48.84
N ILE A 644 -16.19 21.30 47.99
CA ILE A 644 -16.35 22.41 47.06
C ILE A 644 -17.74 23.01 47.28
N VAL A 645 -17.80 24.34 47.41
CA VAL A 645 -19.06 25.06 47.59
C VAL A 645 -19.26 26.04 46.44
N LEU A 646 -20.41 25.96 45.77
CA LEU A 646 -20.87 27.00 44.86
C LEU A 646 -22.00 27.76 45.57
N SER A 647 -21.63 28.89 46.16
CA SER A 647 -22.52 29.67 47.01
C SER A 647 -23.19 30.80 46.26
N ARG A 648 -24.51 30.88 46.37
CA ARG A 648 -25.28 32.00 45.82
C ARG A 648 -25.86 32.91 46.92
N SER A 649 -25.62 32.58 48.18
CA SER A 649 -26.19 33.28 49.33
C SER A 649 -25.29 33.24 50.57
N THR A 650 -25.28 32.16 51.37
CA THR A 650 -24.71 32.10 52.73
C THR A 650 -23.24 32.47 52.73
N TYR A 651 -22.52 31.98 51.73
CA TYR A 651 -21.08 32.20 51.55
C TYR A 651 -20.78 33.08 50.34
N LEU A 652 -21.73 33.89 49.87
CA LEU A 652 -21.52 34.73 48.67
C LEU A 652 -20.40 35.78 48.89
N SER A 653 -20.28 36.26 50.12
CA SER A 653 -19.35 37.32 50.54
C SER A 653 -18.37 36.93 51.66
N SER A 654 -18.45 35.70 52.17
CA SER A 654 -17.60 35.21 53.26
C SER A 654 -17.42 33.70 53.17
N ALA A 655 -16.23 33.20 53.48
CA ALA A 655 -15.91 31.77 53.45
C ALA A 655 -16.75 30.95 54.46
N PRO A 656 -16.99 29.64 54.21
CA PRO A 656 -17.67 28.77 55.18
C PRO A 656 -16.96 28.61 56.52
N GLY A 657 -15.62 28.67 56.52
CA GLY A 657 -14.78 28.61 57.71
C GLY A 657 -13.50 29.43 57.53
N PRO A 658 -12.60 29.44 58.51
CA PRO A 658 -11.30 30.09 58.37
C PRO A 658 -10.48 29.55 57.19
N ASN A 659 -9.56 30.37 56.68
CA ASN A 659 -8.65 30.03 55.60
C ASN A 659 -7.46 29.14 56.05
N LYS A 660 -7.36 28.86 57.35
CA LYS A 660 -6.33 28.02 58.00
C LYS A 660 -6.94 27.33 59.21
N ASP A 661 -6.41 26.17 59.56
CA ASP A 661 -6.80 25.40 60.75
C ASP A 661 -8.32 25.16 60.86
N ASP A 662 -8.98 25.01 59.71
CA ASP A 662 -10.42 24.87 59.61
C ASP A 662 -10.89 23.45 59.97
N ASN A 663 -12.02 23.37 60.66
CA ASN A 663 -12.72 22.13 60.97
C ASN A 663 -14.18 22.14 60.47
N THR A 664 -14.55 23.07 59.60
CA THR A 664 -15.93 23.25 59.13
C THR A 664 -16.27 22.20 58.08
N ILE A 665 -17.22 21.33 58.42
CA ILE A 665 -17.79 20.31 57.54
C ILE A 665 -19.24 20.68 57.25
N LEU A 666 -19.56 20.88 55.98
CA LEU A 666 -20.91 21.15 55.54
C LEU A 666 -21.62 19.84 55.17
N ALA A 667 -22.93 19.80 55.34
CA ALA A 667 -23.73 18.66 54.88
C ALA A 667 -23.90 18.72 53.36
N GLU A 668 -23.65 17.59 52.69
CA GLU A 668 -23.86 17.44 51.26
C GLU A 668 -25.37 17.43 50.91
N GLN A 669 -25.73 17.98 49.75
CA GLN A 669 -27.12 17.93 49.28
C GLN A 669 -27.56 16.48 48.95
N GLY A 670 -28.52 15.96 49.73
CA GLY A 670 -29.33 14.77 49.41
C GLY A 670 -28.85 13.44 49.98
N GLY A 671 -29.18 13.13 51.24
CA GLY A 671 -28.96 11.81 51.84
C GLY A 671 -30.03 11.43 52.88
N GLY A 672 -30.84 10.42 52.58
CA GLY A 672 -31.72 9.73 53.52
C GLY A 672 -31.51 8.22 53.40
N GLY A 673 -31.12 7.57 54.49
CA GLY A 673 -30.57 6.21 54.49
C GLY A 673 -31.58 5.06 54.58
N SER A 674 -31.05 3.86 54.30
CA SER A 674 -31.50 2.59 54.88
C SER A 674 -30.35 1.58 54.78
N THR A 675 -29.95 1.00 55.91
CA THR A 675 -28.94 -0.07 56.00
C THR A 675 -29.47 -1.40 55.43
N PRO A 676 -28.82 -2.03 54.44
CA PRO A 676 -29.11 -3.42 54.04
C PRO A 676 -28.31 -4.42 54.90
N PRO A 677 -28.62 -5.73 54.84
CA PRO A 677 -28.08 -6.79 55.71
C PRO A 677 -26.56 -6.95 55.53
N PRO A 678 -25.87 -7.75 56.35
CA PRO A 678 -24.43 -7.94 56.21
C PRO A 678 -24.16 -8.46 54.79
N GLY A 679 -23.61 -7.59 53.94
CA GLY A 679 -23.08 -7.99 52.65
C GLY A 679 -21.94 -8.97 52.86
N ASP A 680 -21.62 -9.72 51.82
CA ASP A 680 -20.37 -10.46 51.83
C ASP A 680 -19.24 -9.47 52.17
N THR A 681 -18.39 -9.84 53.12
CA THR A 681 -17.22 -9.03 53.53
C THR A 681 -15.92 -9.73 53.19
N THR A 682 -16.01 -10.92 52.61
CA THR A 682 -14.86 -11.73 52.25
C THR A 682 -14.36 -11.23 50.90
N THR A 683 -13.08 -10.87 50.84
CA THR A 683 -12.48 -10.45 49.57
C THR A 683 -12.14 -11.65 48.71
N PRO A 684 -12.31 -11.57 47.37
CA PRO A 684 -11.87 -12.63 46.48
C PRO A 684 -10.35 -12.81 46.53
N THR A 685 -9.87 -13.95 46.07
CA THR A 685 -8.44 -14.24 45.85
C THR A 685 -8.10 -14.15 44.37
N ALA A 686 -6.89 -13.71 44.03
CA ALA A 686 -6.39 -13.67 42.65
C ALA A 686 -4.90 -14.04 42.63
N GLN A 687 -4.45 -14.77 41.61
CA GLN A 687 -3.04 -15.12 41.37
C GLN A 687 -2.75 -15.11 39.86
N ILE A 688 -1.68 -14.41 39.46
CA ILE A 688 -1.17 -14.48 38.09
C ILE A 688 -0.31 -15.75 37.96
N SER A 689 -0.70 -16.67 37.09
CA SER A 689 0.00 -17.95 36.86
C SER A 689 0.99 -17.89 35.69
N SER A 690 0.83 -16.92 34.79
CA SER A 690 1.75 -16.61 33.70
C SER A 690 1.57 -15.15 33.28
N PRO A 691 2.63 -14.41 32.90
CA PRO A 691 4.04 -14.81 32.91
C PRO A 691 4.58 -14.98 34.33
N SER A 692 5.71 -15.69 34.48
CA SER A 692 6.36 -15.86 35.78
C SER A 692 7.09 -14.58 36.22
N ASN A 693 7.28 -14.42 37.53
CA ASN A 693 8.05 -13.29 38.06
C ASN A 693 9.49 -13.32 37.55
N GLY A 694 9.95 -12.21 36.98
CA GLY A 694 11.24 -12.03 36.31
C GLY A 694 11.24 -12.36 34.81
N ALA A 695 10.11 -12.76 34.22
CA ALA A 695 10.05 -13.07 32.79
C ALA A 695 10.41 -11.86 31.93
N THR A 696 11.14 -12.10 30.83
CA THR A 696 11.33 -11.11 29.77
C THR A 696 10.24 -11.29 28.73
N VAL A 697 9.54 -10.22 28.38
CA VAL A 697 8.36 -10.21 27.52
C VAL A 697 8.53 -9.13 26.45
N SER A 698 7.97 -9.37 25.26
CA SER A 698 8.02 -8.44 24.13
C SER A 698 6.86 -8.73 23.19
N GLY A 699 6.34 -7.72 22.48
CA GLY A 699 5.18 -7.90 21.62
C GLY A 699 3.91 -8.24 22.43
N THR A 700 3.12 -9.19 21.97
CA THR A 700 1.90 -9.64 22.68
C THR A 700 2.22 -10.82 23.59
N THR A 701 1.89 -10.68 24.89
CA THR A 701 2.10 -11.69 25.92
C THR A 701 0.77 -12.12 26.54
N ASN A 702 0.52 -13.42 26.68
CA ASN A 702 -0.66 -13.93 27.37
C ASN A 702 -0.44 -13.87 28.90
N VAL A 703 -1.40 -13.28 29.62
CA VAL A 703 -1.43 -13.23 31.08
C VAL A 703 -2.60 -14.08 31.58
N ALA A 704 -2.29 -15.16 32.30
CA ALA A 704 -3.29 -16.06 32.84
C ALA A 704 -3.48 -15.81 34.34
N VAL A 705 -4.75 -15.75 34.78
CA VAL A 705 -5.11 -15.46 36.18
C VAL A 705 -6.06 -16.51 36.72
N THR A 706 -5.76 -17.01 37.93
CA THR A 706 -6.71 -17.79 38.73
C THR A 706 -7.32 -16.90 39.81
N ALA A 707 -8.64 -16.92 39.94
CA ALA A 707 -9.35 -16.16 40.96
C ALA A 707 -10.48 -17.00 41.56
N GLY A 708 -10.78 -16.79 42.85
CA GLY A 708 -11.81 -17.53 43.58
C GLY A 708 -12.33 -16.76 44.79
N ASP A 709 -13.58 -17.03 45.16
CA ASP A 709 -14.32 -16.35 46.23
C ASP A 709 -15.32 -17.33 46.89
N ASN A 710 -15.76 -17.06 48.12
CA ASN A 710 -16.75 -17.88 48.84
C ASN A 710 -18.17 -17.78 48.27
N VAL A 711 -18.51 -16.68 47.57
CA VAL A 711 -19.79 -16.54 46.86
C VAL A 711 -19.56 -16.61 45.35
N ALA A 712 -18.87 -15.63 44.76
CA ALA A 712 -18.59 -15.59 43.33
C ALA A 712 -17.64 -14.45 42.97
N VAL A 713 -16.66 -14.73 42.11
CA VAL A 713 -15.88 -13.68 41.42
C VAL A 713 -16.73 -13.13 40.28
N SER A 714 -17.05 -11.83 40.33
CA SER A 714 -17.80 -11.13 39.29
C SER A 714 -16.92 -10.80 38.07
N ARG A 715 -15.67 -10.37 38.30
CA ARG A 715 -14.67 -10.14 37.25
C ARG A 715 -13.25 -10.13 37.80
N VAL A 716 -12.28 -10.31 36.90
CA VAL A 716 -10.85 -10.09 37.13
C VAL A 716 -10.37 -8.99 36.21
N GLU A 717 -9.58 -8.07 36.73
CA GLU A 717 -8.96 -6.97 35.99
C GLU A 717 -7.44 -7.18 35.98
N LEU A 718 -6.81 -7.03 34.82
CA LEU A 718 -5.35 -7.03 34.71
C LEU A 718 -4.82 -5.60 34.83
N LEU A 719 -3.89 -5.39 35.75
CA LEU A 719 -3.17 -4.15 35.96
C LEU A 719 -1.72 -4.29 35.49
N VAL A 720 -1.22 -3.29 34.76
CA VAL A 720 0.19 -3.11 34.40
C VAL A 720 0.64 -1.78 34.99
N ASP A 721 1.67 -1.80 35.83
CA ASP A 721 2.17 -0.64 36.58
C ASP A 721 1.09 0.10 37.37
N GLY A 722 0.15 -0.67 37.91
CA GLY A 722 -1.00 -0.17 38.66
C GLY A 722 -2.16 0.36 37.81
N ALA A 723 -2.02 0.45 36.48
CA ALA A 723 -3.09 0.84 35.57
C ALA A 723 -3.85 -0.38 35.05
N GLN A 724 -5.18 -0.38 35.16
CA GLN A 724 -6.00 -1.43 34.56
C GLN A 724 -5.94 -1.35 33.03
N ILE A 725 -5.57 -2.45 32.38
CA ILE A 725 -5.46 -2.53 30.92
C ILE A 725 -6.50 -3.44 30.28
N ALA A 726 -7.11 -4.35 31.06
CA ALA A 726 -8.13 -5.27 30.58
C ALA A 726 -8.98 -5.81 31.74
N SER A 727 -10.16 -6.35 31.43
CA SER A 727 -11.05 -7.03 32.37
C SER A 727 -11.71 -8.24 31.72
N ASP A 728 -11.89 -9.32 32.50
CA ASP A 728 -12.56 -10.55 32.08
C ASP A 728 -13.55 -10.98 33.17
N SER A 729 -14.79 -11.25 32.77
CA SER A 729 -15.89 -11.64 33.66
C SER A 729 -16.17 -13.16 33.65
N SER A 730 -15.41 -13.94 32.88
CA SER A 730 -15.63 -15.38 32.73
C SER A 730 -14.36 -16.19 32.92
N ALA A 731 -14.37 -17.19 33.80
CA ALA A 731 -13.26 -18.11 33.96
C ALA A 731 -13.20 -19.11 32.77
N PRO A 732 -12.01 -19.52 32.29
CA PRO A 732 -10.67 -19.13 32.75
C PRO A 732 -10.32 -17.69 32.36
N TYR A 733 -9.75 -16.92 33.31
CA TYR A 733 -9.43 -15.52 33.10
C TYR A 733 -8.07 -15.38 32.39
N GLU A 734 -8.11 -14.95 31.12
CA GLU A 734 -6.93 -14.81 30.27
C GLU A 734 -6.90 -13.44 29.58
N PHE A 735 -5.72 -12.83 29.50
CA PHE A 735 -5.54 -11.50 28.95
C PHE A 735 -4.44 -11.48 27.90
N SER A 736 -4.77 -10.99 26.71
CA SER A 736 -3.78 -10.69 25.66
C SER A 736 -3.19 -9.30 25.90
N TRP A 737 -1.99 -9.22 26.46
CA TRP A 737 -1.32 -7.97 26.82
C TRP A 737 -0.29 -7.57 25.76
N SER A 738 -0.50 -6.44 25.08
CA SER A 738 0.49 -5.85 24.18
C SER A 738 1.48 -5.00 24.98
N THR A 739 2.75 -5.38 24.90
CA THR A 739 3.87 -4.64 25.51
C THR A 739 4.40 -3.53 24.60
N THR A 740 4.02 -3.51 23.31
CA THR A 740 4.66 -2.68 22.26
C THR A 740 4.63 -1.17 22.46
N SER A 741 3.68 -0.64 23.24
CA SER A 741 3.58 0.78 23.58
C SER A 741 4.22 1.14 24.92
N LEU A 742 4.74 0.15 25.65
CA LEU A 742 5.44 0.35 26.91
C LEU A 742 6.92 0.62 26.66
N VAL A 743 7.49 1.47 27.51
CA VAL A 743 8.92 1.76 27.53
C VAL A 743 9.67 0.47 27.87
N ASP A 744 10.83 0.23 27.28
CA ASP A 744 11.67 -0.91 27.70
C ASP A 744 12.11 -0.75 29.16
N GLY A 745 11.97 -1.82 29.94
CA GLY A 745 12.28 -1.78 31.36
C GLY A 745 11.47 -2.77 32.17
N THR A 746 11.55 -2.64 33.49
CA THR A 746 10.76 -3.49 34.40
C THR A 746 9.36 -2.92 34.53
N HIS A 747 8.36 -3.78 34.30
CA HIS A 747 6.95 -3.51 34.51
C HIS A 747 6.39 -4.47 35.57
N THR A 748 5.33 -4.06 36.25
CA THR A 748 4.67 -4.86 37.28
C THR A 748 3.26 -5.25 36.84
N LEU A 749 2.96 -6.53 36.87
CA LEU A 749 1.62 -7.06 36.65
C LEU A 749 0.94 -7.34 37.99
N GLN A 750 -0.34 -6.98 38.11
CA GLN A 750 -1.17 -7.35 39.25
C GLN A 750 -2.58 -7.66 38.77
N ALA A 751 -3.21 -8.70 39.29
CA ALA A 751 -4.61 -9.00 39.02
C ALA A 751 -5.49 -8.50 40.15
N ARG A 752 -6.62 -7.87 39.81
CA ARG A 752 -7.64 -7.42 40.77
C ARG A 752 -8.94 -8.19 40.52
N ALA A 753 -9.28 -9.10 41.42
CA ALA A 753 -10.57 -9.79 41.41
C ALA A 753 -11.60 -8.97 42.19
N VAL A 754 -12.82 -8.92 41.67
CA VAL A 754 -13.96 -8.24 42.29
C VAL A 754 -15.10 -9.24 42.41
N ASP A 755 -15.68 -9.36 43.60
CA ASP A 755 -16.82 -10.26 43.84
C ASP A 755 -18.16 -9.57 43.51
N SER A 756 -19.27 -10.29 43.72
CA SER A 756 -20.63 -9.78 43.51
C SER A 756 -21.11 -8.75 44.54
N SER A 757 -20.39 -8.57 45.67
CA SER A 757 -20.65 -7.57 46.71
C SER A 757 -19.68 -6.37 46.64
N ASN A 758 -18.86 -6.30 45.58
CA ASN A 758 -17.78 -5.32 45.35
C ASN A 758 -16.61 -5.40 46.33
N ASN A 759 -16.39 -6.52 47.02
CA ASN A 759 -15.13 -6.75 47.71
C ASN A 759 -14.01 -6.97 46.68
N VAL A 760 -12.81 -6.51 47.02
CA VAL A 760 -11.68 -6.47 46.10
C VAL A 760 -10.51 -7.27 46.66
N GLY A 761 -10.01 -8.20 45.85
CA GLY A 761 -8.81 -8.98 46.12
C GLY A 761 -7.72 -8.69 45.11
N LEU A 762 -6.50 -8.41 45.59
CA LEU A 762 -5.33 -8.23 44.72
C LEU A 762 -4.44 -9.47 44.74
N SER A 763 -3.85 -9.80 43.60
CA SER A 763 -2.74 -10.74 43.55
C SER A 763 -1.45 -10.11 44.09
N SER A 764 -0.44 -10.95 44.36
CA SER A 764 0.94 -10.48 44.41
C SER A 764 1.34 -9.85 43.08
N THR A 765 2.24 -8.87 43.12
CA THR A 765 2.82 -8.27 41.90
C THR A 765 3.79 -9.24 41.24
N VAL A 766 3.69 -9.39 39.93
CA VAL A 766 4.65 -10.11 39.07
C VAL A 766 5.46 -9.08 38.30
N SER A 767 6.75 -8.96 38.59
CA SER A 767 7.65 -8.10 37.81
C SER A 767 8.07 -8.79 36.53
N VAL A 768 8.02 -8.11 35.40
CA VAL A 768 8.49 -8.61 34.10
C VAL A 768 9.39 -7.55 33.45
N THR A 769 10.32 -7.97 32.61
CA THR A 769 11.15 -7.04 31.82
C THR A 769 10.57 -6.94 30.42
N VAL A 770 9.99 -5.79 30.08
CA VAL A 770 9.57 -5.48 28.72
C VAL A 770 10.80 -5.07 27.91
N LYS A 771 11.00 -5.70 26.76
CA LYS A 771 12.11 -5.42 25.85
C LYS A 771 11.61 -5.32 24.40
N ASN A 772 11.02 -4.19 24.06
CA ASN A 772 10.53 -3.85 22.72
C ASN A 772 11.61 -3.23 21.82
N THR A 773 12.64 -2.62 22.40
CA THR A 773 13.74 -1.96 21.70
C THR A 773 15.03 -2.78 21.75
N VAL A 774 15.68 -2.93 20.61
CA VAL A 774 17.07 -3.36 20.53
C VAL A 774 17.90 -2.08 20.42
N THR A 775 18.29 -1.49 21.55
CA THR A 775 19.15 -0.31 21.56
C THR A 775 20.60 -0.71 21.27
N SER A 776 21.12 -0.31 20.10
CA SER A 776 22.56 -0.23 19.86
C SER A 776 23.07 1.16 20.27
N PRO A 777 24.30 1.30 20.79
CA PRO A 777 24.87 2.60 21.16
C PRO A 777 25.01 3.53 19.94
N SER A 778 24.97 4.86 20.16
CA SER A 778 25.14 5.87 19.11
C SER A 778 26.53 5.76 18.47
N ASP A 779 26.58 5.67 17.15
CA ASP A 779 27.83 5.56 16.40
C ASP A 779 28.50 6.94 16.23
N THR A 780 29.80 7.01 16.50
CA THR A 780 30.63 8.22 16.37
C THR A 780 31.81 8.02 15.41
N THR A 781 31.95 6.82 14.86
CA THR A 781 33.02 6.49 13.93
C THR A 781 32.57 6.83 12.52
N ALA A 782 33.44 7.48 11.74
CA ALA A 782 33.11 7.83 10.36
C ALA A 782 33.36 6.65 9.39
N PRO A 783 32.55 6.52 8.32
CA PRO A 783 32.70 5.45 7.36
C PRO A 783 33.97 5.61 6.51
N THR A 784 34.47 4.50 5.97
CA THR A 784 35.55 4.49 4.96
C THR A 784 34.97 4.36 3.56
N ALA A 785 35.61 4.96 2.55
CA ALA A 785 35.20 4.88 1.15
C ALA A 785 36.41 4.78 0.21
N GLN A 786 36.31 4.00 -0.86
CA GLN A 786 37.32 3.83 -1.90
C GLN A 786 36.63 3.60 -3.26
N ILE A 787 36.97 4.39 -4.28
CA ILE A 787 36.51 4.15 -5.66
C ILE A 787 37.33 2.97 -6.22
N THR A 788 36.67 1.86 -6.53
CA THR A 788 37.30 0.63 -7.03
C THR A 788 37.25 0.51 -8.55
N SER A 789 36.33 1.23 -9.20
CA SER A 789 36.24 1.39 -10.66
C SER A 789 35.60 2.74 -10.97
N PRO A 790 35.98 3.44 -12.04
CA PRO A 790 37.15 3.14 -12.89
C PRO A 790 38.46 3.30 -12.10
N SER A 791 39.54 2.68 -12.58
CA SER A 791 40.87 2.94 -12.02
C SER A 791 41.34 4.36 -12.35
N SER A 792 42.17 4.94 -11.48
CA SER A 792 42.78 6.24 -11.78
C SER A 792 43.59 6.17 -13.08
N GLY A 793 43.37 7.12 -13.97
CA GLY A 793 43.92 7.21 -15.33
C GLY A 793 43.04 6.59 -16.42
N ALA A 794 41.91 5.94 -16.08
CA ALA A 794 41.04 5.31 -17.07
C ALA A 794 40.41 6.34 -18.03
N THR A 795 40.20 5.91 -19.29
CA THR A 795 39.37 6.63 -20.25
C THR A 795 37.95 6.08 -20.21
N VAL A 796 36.95 6.95 -20.10
CA VAL A 796 35.53 6.60 -19.99
C VAL A 796 34.70 7.36 -21.04
N SER A 797 33.59 6.78 -21.50
CA SER A 797 32.72 7.35 -22.54
C SER A 797 31.32 6.75 -22.45
N GLY A 798 30.28 7.49 -22.85
CA GLY A 798 28.89 7.04 -22.69
C GLY A 798 28.53 6.87 -21.21
N THR A 799 27.86 5.79 -20.83
CA THR A 799 27.59 5.49 -19.41
C THR A 799 28.77 4.74 -18.77
N ALA A 800 29.49 5.41 -17.87
CA ALA A 800 30.59 4.84 -17.11
C ALA A 800 30.11 4.35 -15.73
N ASN A 801 30.40 3.10 -15.36
CA ASN A 801 30.10 2.60 -14.03
C ASN A 801 31.20 2.99 -13.04
N VAL A 802 30.86 3.80 -12.03
CA VAL A 802 31.73 4.13 -10.91
C VAL A 802 31.34 3.25 -9.72
N ALA A 803 32.18 2.29 -9.37
CA ALA A 803 31.97 1.42 -8.22
C ALA A 803 32.74 1.95 -7.01
N VAL A 804 32.09 1.98 -5.85
CA VAL A 804 32.67 2.43 -4.60
C VAL A 804 32.52 1.33 -3.55
N SER A 805 33.64 0.95 -2.95
CA SER A 805 33.64 0.18 -1.71
C SER A 805 33.54 1.16 -0.55
N ALA A 806 32.51 1.04 0.28
CA ALA A 806 32.41 1.77 1.52
C ALA A 806 32.04 0.81 2.65
N SER A 807 32.61 1.05 3.83
CA SER A 807 32.37 0.23 5.01
C SER A 807 32.45 1.07 6.28
N ASP A 808 31.70 0.66 7.28
CA ASP A 808 31.57 1.33 8.56
C ASP A 808 31.39 0.27 9.66
N ASN A 809 31.67 0.62 10.91
CA ASN A 809 31.52 -0.30 12.05
C ASN A 809 30.06 -0.60 12.42
N VAL A 810 29.10 0.28 12.09
CA VAL A 810 27.68 -0.02 12.22
C VAL A 810 27.04 -0.18 10.85
N ALA A 811 26.98 0.89 10.05
CA ALA A 811 26.39 0.83 8.71
C ALA A 811 26.65 2.12 7.93
N VAL A 812 27.05 1.98 6.66
CA VAL A 812 27.03 3.09 5.70
C VAL A 812 25.59 3.32 5.23
N SER A 813 25.03 4.49 5.52
CA SER A 813 23.68 4.89 5.09
C SER A 813 23.61 5.24 3.61
N ARG A 814 24.63 5.92 3.08
CA ARG A 814 24.74 6.24 1.65
C ARG A 814 26.15 6.60 1.23
N VAL A 815 26.43 6.48 -0.05
CA VAL A 815 27.62 7.00 -0.72
C VAL A 815 27.19 8.05 -1.73
N GLU A 816 27.92 9.15 -1.77
CA GLU A 816 27.70 10.29 -2.64
C GLU A 816 28.89 10.38 -3.61
N LEU A 817 28.65 10.37 -4.91
CA LEU A 817 29.68 10.54 -5.94
C LEU A 817 29.84 12.02 -6.29
N LEU A 818 31.08 12.50 -6.23
CA LEU A 818 31.47 13.83 -6.63
C LEU A 818 32.30 13.80 -7.92
N LEU A 819 31.89 14.59 -8.91
CA LEU A 819 32.63 14.87 -10.14
C LEU A 819 33.16 16.31 -10.07
N ASP A 820 34.48 16.49 -10.16
CA ASP A 820 35.15 17.79 -10.05
C ASP A 820 34.75 18.58 -8.79
N GLY A 821 34.53 17.85 -7.69
CA GLY A 821 34.12 18.41 -6.40
C GLY A 821 32.62 18.71 -6.26
N VAL A 822 31.82 18.49 -7.31
CA VAL A 822 30.37 18.68 -7.29
C VAL A 822 29.67 17.34 -7.12
N LEU A 823 28.69 17.27 -6.19
CA LEU A 823 27.85 16.08 -6.02
C LEU A 823 27.02 15.84 -7.29
N VAL A 824 27.18 14.66 -7.89
CA VAL A 824 26.47 14.29 -9.12
C VAL A 824 25.51 13.12 -8.95
N ALA A 825 25.73 12.26 -7.96
CA ALA A 825 24.85 11.14 -7.67
C ALA A 825 24.97 10.67 -6.22
N THR A 826 23.93 10.02 -5.72
CA THR A 826 23.88 9.42 -4.38
C THR A 826 23.32 8.01 -4.50
N ASP A 827 23.94 7.06 -3.82
CA ASP A 827 23.53 5.67 -3.75
C ASP A 827 23.46 5.25 -2.28
N SER A 828 22.27 4.91 -1.80
CA SER A 828 22.03 4.50 -0.43
C SER A 828 22.13 2.98 -0.21
N ALA A 829 22.53 2.20 -1.22
CA ALA A 829 22.57 0.74 -1.13
C ALA A 829 23.90 0.15 -1.64
N ALA A 830 24.52 -0.73 -0.86
CA ALA A 830 25.69 -1.49 -1.32
C ALA A 830 25.26 -2.65 -2.25
N PRO A 831 26.03 -3.03 -3.29
CA PRO A 831 27.30 -2.43 -3.71
C PRO A 831 27.10 -1.06 -4.36
N TYR A 832 27.77 -0.04 -3.80
CA TYR A 832 27.58 1.34 -4.21
C TYR A 832 28.11 1.54 -5.63
N GLN A 833 27.20 1.82 -6.56
CA GLN A 833 27.49 1.90 -7.98
C GLN A 833 26.75 3.08 -8.60
N PHE A 834 27.48 3.87 -9.37
CA PHE A 834 26.96 5.05 -10.03
C PHE A 834 27.10 4.87 -11.53
N ALA A 835 25.96 4.83 -12.24
CA ALA A 835 25.92 4.94 -13.68
C ALA A 835 26.12 6.42 -14.05
N TRP A 836 27.37 6.82 -14.24
CA TRP A 836 27.71 8.18 -14.66
C TRP A 836 27.57 8.31 -16.18
N ASP A 837 26.52 9.00 -16.62
CA ASP A 837 26.39 9.41 -18.02
C ASP A 837 27.40 10.52 -18.34
N THR A 838 28.44 10.16 -19.07
CA THR A 838 29.50 11.07 -19.47
C THR A 838 29.11 11.93 -20.67
N SER A 839 27.99 11.69 -21.37
CA SER A 839 27.61 12.38 -22.62
C SER A 839 27.46 13.91 -22.48
N GLY A 840 27.00 14.37 -21.31
CA GLY A 840 26.94 15.79 -20.96
C GLY A 840 28.20 16.34 -20.29
N THR A 841 29.19 15.49 -20.00
CA THR A 841 30.49 15.89 -19.46
C THR A 841 31.45 16.24 -20.60
N THR A 842 32.18 17.33 -20.47
CA THR A 842 33.16 17.76 -21.47
C THR A 842 34.22 16.70 -21.74
N ASN A 843 34.70 16.55 -22.99
CA ASN A 843 35.83 15.66 -23.26
C ASN A 843 37.11 16.25 -22.65
N GLY A 844 37.88 15.45 -21.92
CA GLY A 844 39.06 15.89 -21.18
C GLY A 844 39.26 15.17 -19.86
N SER A 845 40.18 15.67 -19.04
CA SER A 845 40.48 15.09 -17.73
C SER A 845 39.50 15.59 -16.66
N HIS A 846 38.98 14.66 -15.85
CA HIS A 846 38.03 14.90 -14.76
C HIS A 846 38.47 14.17 -13.48
N THR A 847 38.01 14.63 -12.33
CA THR A 847 38.28 14.02 -11.02
C THR A 847 37.02 13.41 -10.42
N LEU A 848 37.14 12.21 -9.86
CA LEU A 848 36.07 11.54 -9.10
C LEU A 848 36.48 11.40 -7.63
N ARG A 849 35.52 11.61 -6.73
CA ARG A 849 35.66 11.36 -5.30
C ARG A 849 34.34 10.82 -4.74
N ALA A 850 34.39 9.87 -3.83
CA ALA A 850 33.21 9.37 -3.14
C ALA A 850 33.16 9.89 -1.69
N ARG A 851 31.96 10.17 -1.19
CA ARG A 851 31.69 10.51 0.22
C ARG A 851 30.71 9.50 0.79
N ALA A 852 31.17 8.63 1.69
CA ALA A 852 30.29 7.76 2.46
C ALA A 852 29.73 8.52 3.68
N VAL A 853 28.48 8.26 4.01
CA VAL A 853 27.75 8.81 5.15
C VAL A 853 27.13 7.64 5.90
N ASP A 854 27.33 7.53 7.21
CA ASP A 854 26.75 6.47 8.05
C ASP A 854 25.32 6.81 8.51
N SER A 855 24.70 5.89 9.25
CA SER A 855 23.35 6.07 9.82
C SER A 855 23.25 7.12 10.93
N SER A 856 24.39 7.55 11.50
CA SER A 856 24.50 8.61 12.51
C SER A 856 24.97 9.95 11.92
N ASN A 857 25.01 10.06 10.58
CA ASN A 857 25.48 11.20 9.79
C ASN A 857 26.99 11.54 9.92
N ASN A 858 27.83 10.63 10.42
CA ASN A 858 29.28 10.76 10.26
C ASN A 858 29.66 10.56 8.79
N THR A 859 30.71 11.26 8.31
CA THR A 859 31.09 11.25 6.89
C THR A 859 32.56 10.91 6.69
N GLY A 860 32.86 10.11 5.67
CA GLY A 860 34.23 9.83 5.24
C GLY A 860 34.38 9.88 3.73
N LEU A 861 35.56 10.30 3.27
CA LEU A 861 35.85 10.55 1.86
C LEU A 861 36.83 9.51 1.32
N SER A 862 36.66 9.14 0.05
CA SER A 862 37.69 8.43 -0.69
C SER A 862 38.85 9.33 -1.09
N ASP A 863 39.92 8.72 -1.57
CA ASP A 863 40.93 9.38 -2.38
C ASP A 863 40.29 9.92 -3.68
N ILE A 864 40.91 10.96 -4.24
CA ILE A 864 40.54 11.51 -5.55
C ILE A 864 41.22 10.65 -6.62
N ILE A 865 40.44 10.16 -7.58
CA ILE A 865 40.97 9.54 -8.80
C ILE A 865 40.78 10.48 -9.99
N THR A 866 41.69 10.42 -10.96
CA THR A 866 41.56 11.17 -12.22
C THR A 866 41.12 10.23 -13.33
N VAL A 867 40.24 10.66 -14.22
CA VAL A 867 39.77 9.91 -15.40
C VAL A 867 39.79 10.83 -16.63
N THR A 868 39.79 10.26 -17.83
CA THR A 868 39.64 11.00 -19.08
C THR A 868 38.29 10.69 -19.71
N VAL A 869 37.41 11.68 -19.83
CA VAL A 869 36.14 11.55 -20.57
C VAL A 869 36.41 11.72 -22.06
N SER A 870 35.96 10.77 -22.87
CA SER A 870 36.12 10.76 -24.33
C SER A 870 34.84 10.27 -25.01
N ASN A 871 33.81 11.10 -25.03
CA ASN A 871 32.60 10.84 -25.79
C ASN A 871 32.87 11.02 -27.30
N THR A 872 33.30 9.95 -27.96
CA THR A 872 33.20 9.86 -29.42
C THR A 872 31.78 9.44 -29.76
N ALA A 873 30.96 10.37 -30.23
CA ALA A 873 29.60 10.09 -30.64
C ALA A 873 29.61 9.10 -31.82
N THR A 874 29.10 7.89 -31.60
CA THR A 874 28.62 7.02 -32.68
C THR A 874 27.13 6.76 -32.48
N THR A 875 26.32 7.79 -32.68
CA THR A 875 24.99 7.57 -33.26
C THR A 875 25.22 6.97 -34.64
N SER A 876 24.54 5.89 -35.01
CA SER A 876 24.51 5.50 -36.43
C SER A 876 23.99 6.69 -37.21
N GLU A 877 24.85 7.36 -37.99
CA GLU A 877 24.46 8.51 -38.81
C GLU A 877 23.54 8.10 -39.98
N GLU A 878 23.30 6.81 -40.14
CA GLU A 878 22.46 6.21 -41.16
C GLU A 878 20.97 6.48 -40.92
N ILE A 879 20.32 7.04 -41.94
CA ILE A 879 18.86 7.24 -41.95
C ILE A 879 18.26 6.08 -42.74
N VAL A 880 17.58 5.16 -42.06
CA VAL A 880 16.90 4.01 -42.66
C VAL A 880 15.40 4.19 -42.56
N LEU A 881 14.73 4.31 -43.71
CA LEU A 881 13.29 4.50 -43.84
C LEU A 881 12.64 3.24 -44.41
N TRP A 882 11.49 2.87 -43.85
CA TRP A 882 10.64 1.81 -44.40
C TRP A 882 9.46 2.46 -45.12
N THR A 883 9.24 2.11 -46.40
CA THR A 883 8.19 2.72 -47.23
C THR A 883 6.78 2.38 -46.74
N ALA A 884 6.65 1.34 -45.90
CA ALA A 884 5.42 1.03 -45.15
C ALA A 884 4.90 2.22 -44.33
N ASN A 885 5.78 3.16 -43.93
CA ASN A 885 5.42 4.36 -43.16
C ASN A 885 5.20 5.62 -44.01
N ALA A 886 5.06 5.50 -45.34
CA ALA A 886 4.83 6.66 -46.20
C ALA A 886 3.59 7.47 -45.79
N VAL A 887 3.78 8.78 -45.65
CA VAL A 887 2.78 9.77 -45.25
C VAL A 887 2.20 10.43 -46.50
N GLY A 888 1.26 9.74 -47.15
CA GLY A 888 0.59 10.22 -48.36
C GLY A 888 0.97 9.41 -49.60
N ARG A 889 -0.04 8.78 -50.21
CA ARG A 889 0.04 8.08 -51.48
C ARG A 889 -0.94 8.75 -52.42
N VAL A 890 -0.49 9.10 -53.62
CA VAL A 890 -1.28 9.76 -54.65
C VAL A 890 -1.19 8.93 -55.92
N GLY A 891 -2.34 8.74 -56.58
CA GLY A 891 -2.44 7.89 -57.76
C GLY A 891 -2.39 6.40 -57.42
N ASN A 892 -1.70 5.62 -58.25
CA ASN A 892 -1.79 4.15 -58.25
C ASN A 892 -0.80 3.43 -57.31
N TRP A 893 -0.07 4.15 -56.47
CA TRP A 893 0.83 3.55 -55.49
C TRP A 893 0.05 2.87 -54.35
N GLN A 894 0.35 1.59 -54.09
CA GLN A 894 -0.33 0.76 -53.09
C GLN A 894 0.66 0.09 -52.13
N LEU A 895 0.23 -0.10 -50.88
CA LEU A 895 0.92 -0.98 -49.93
C LEU A 895 0.45 -2.41 -50.16
N VAL A 896 1.39 -3.33 -50.38
CA VAL A 896 1.13 -4.74 -50.64
C VAL A 896 1.88 -5.58 -49.62
N SER A 897 1.21 -6.60 -49.07
CA SER A 897 1.85 -7.58 -48.19
C SER A 897 2.90 -8.38 -48.94
N ASP A 898 4.12 -8.40 -48.42
CA ASP A 898 5.22 -9.21 -48.93
C ASP A 898 6.11 -9.59 -47.73
N ALA A 899 6.09 -10.87 -47.35
CA ALA A 899 6.83 -11.37 -46.18
C ALA A 899 8.36 -11.22 -46.33
N THR A 900 8.86 -10.95 -47.55
CA THR A 900 10.29 -10.71 -47.82
C THR A 900 10.69 -9.24 -47.76
N ALA A 901 9.71 -8.34 -47.61
CA ALA A 901 9.92 -6.91 -47.46
C ALA A 901 10.14 -6.51 -45.99
N ALA A 902 10.87 -5.42 -45.76
CA ALA A 902 11.01 -4.82 -44.44
C ALA A 902 9.64 -4.49 -43.82
N GLY A 903 9.37 -5.04 -42.63
CA GLY A 903 8.08 -4.88 -41.96
C GLY A 903 6.91 -5.62 -42.63
N GLY A 904 7.18 -6.55 -43.56
CA GLY A 904 6.16 -7.39 -44.21
C GLY A 904 5.32 -6.66 -45.26
N LEU A 905 5.68 -5.43 -45.62
CA LEU A 905 4.93 -4.57 -46.54
C LEU A 905 5.89 -3.91 -47.54
N ARG A 906 5.47 -3.82 -48.81
CA ARG A 906 6.17 -3.06 -49.85
C ARG A 906 5.27 -1.99 -50.46
N MET A 907 5.85 -0.86 -50.84
CA MET A 907 5.20 0.16 -51.66
C MET A 907 5.34 -0.23 -53.13
N HIS A 908 4.23 -0.46 -53.83
CA HIS A 908 4.21 -1.00 -55.18
C HIS A 908 3.33 -0.14 -56.10
N HIS A 909 3.87 0.19 -57.28
CA HIS A 909 3.08 0.73 -58.38
C HIS A 909 2.80 -0.40 -59.38
N PRO A 910 1.53 -0.80 -59.60
CA PRO A 910 1.19 -1.87 -60.55
C PRO A 910 1.69 -1.57 -61.97
N ASP A 911 2.18 -2.59 -62.68
CA ASP A 911 2.46 -2.49 -64.12
C ASP A 911 1.16 -2.40 -64.94
N ALA A 912 1.00 -1.30 -65.67
CA ALA A 912 -0.10 -1.06 -66.59
C ALA A 912 0.39 -0.92 -68.04
N GLY A 913 1.64 -1.31 -68.33
CA GLY A 913 2.28 -1.16 -69.64
C GLY A 913 2.57 0.30 -69.99
N GLY A 914 2.81 1.15 -68.99
CA GLY A 914 3.13 2.56 -69.17
C GLY A 914 4.43 2.77 -69.94
N ALA A 915 4.51 3.82 -70.76
CA ALA A 915 5.77 4.21 -71.36
C ALA A 915 6.68 4.87 -70.31
N LYS A 916 7.99 4.56 -70.35
CA LYS A 916 9.02 5.19 -69.52
C LYS A 916 8.96 6.72 -69.63
N ILE A 917 8.84 7.39 -68.49
CA ILE A 917 8.86 8.85 -68.38
C ILE A 917 10.32 9.31 -68.34
N THR A 918 10.72 10.21 -69.25
CA THR A 918 12.13 10.66 -69.35
C THR A 918 12.43 11.94 -68.57
N THR A 919 11.43 12.58 -67.97
CA THR A 919 11.62 13.80 -67.16
C THR A 919 10.59 13.84 -66.04
N ALA A 920 11.03 14.08 -64.81
CA ALA A 920 10.16 14.19 -63.64
C ALA A 920 9.16 15.35 -63.79
N ALA A 921 7.95 15.17 -63.26
CA ALA A 921 6.94 16.22 -63.25
C ALA A 921 7.08 17.11 -62.01
N ALA A 922 6.82 18.42 -62.18
CA ALA A 922 6.67 19.35 -61.05
C ALA A 922 5.44 19.02 -60.18
N ALA A 923 4.38 18.49 -60.81
CA ALA A 923 3.16 18.04 -60.15
C ALA A 923 2.76 16.65 -60.69
N PRO A 924 3.38 15.56 -60.20
CA PRO A 924 3.11 14.21 -60.69
C PRO A 924 1.72 13.71 -60.28
N ALA A 925 1.10 12.92 -61.16
CA ALA A 925 -0.17 12.26 -60.88
C ALA A 925 -0.01 11.01 -59.96
N ASN A 926 1.18 10.40 -59.94
CA ASN A 926 1.47 9.20 -59.15
C ASN A 926 2.75 9.41 -58.33
N TYR A 927 2.62 9.49 -57.01
CA TYR A 927 3.77 9.59 -56.09
C TYR A 927 3.42 9.13 -54.67
N PHE A 928 4.43 8.89 -53.85
CA PHE A 928 4.30 8.78 -52.39
C PHE A 928 5.41 9.55 -51.67
N GLU A 929 5.20 9.86 -50.39
CA GLU A 929 6.13 10.65 -49.60
C GLU A 929 6.53 9.94 -48.29
N VAL A 930 7.78 10.12 -47.90
CA VAL A 930 8.33 9.68 -46.61
C VAL A 930 9.05 10.86 -45.96
N THR A 931 8.99 10.95 -44.63
CA THR A 931 9.66 12.00 -43.86
C THR A 931 10.84 11.46 -43.08
N PHE A 932 11.87 12.30 -42.90
CA PHE A 932 13.09 11.96 -42.16
C PHE A 932 13.75 13.22 -41.62
N ASN A 933 14.66 13.09 -40.65
CA ASN A 933 15.45 14.22 -40.17
C ASN A 933 16.81 14.26 -40.88
N GLY A 934 17.01 15.25 -41.75
CA GLY A 934 18.30 15.51 -42.40
C GLY A 934 19.21 16.38 -41.54
N VAL A 935 20.52 16.31 -41.75
CA VAL A 935 21.50 17.22 -41.13
C VAL A 935 22.05 18.17 -42.19
N ALA A 936 22.06 19.47 -41.89
CA ALA A 936 22.55 20.49 -42.81
C ALA A 936 24.02 20.25 -43.20
N GLY A 937 24.34 20.40 -44.49
CA GLY A 937 25.71 20.34 -44.99
C GLY A 937 26.38 18.96 -44.95
N LYS A 938 25.69 17.91 -44.48
CA LYS A 938 26.21 16.54 -44.55
C LYS A 938 25.96 15.91 -45.94
N PRO A 939 26.95 15.19 -46.49
CA PRO A 939 26.75 14.40 -47.71
C PRO A 939 25.93 13.16 -47.39
N TYR A 940 24.97 12.82 -48.24
CA TYR A 940 24.22 11.57 -48.16
C TYR A 940 24.24 10.83 -49.49
N ARG A 941 24.52 9.54 -49.42
CA ARG A 941 24.28 8.55 -50.46
C ARG A 941 22.87 8.03 -50.32
N ILE A 942 22.12 7.98 -51.41
CA ILE A 942 20.75 7.46 -51.40
C ILE A 942 20.80 6.02 -51.91
N TRP A 943 20.34 5.05 -51.12
CA TRP A 943 20.11 3.68 -51.57
C TRP A 943 18.64 3.32 -51.46
N LEU A 944 18.11 2.66 -52.49
CA LEU A 944 16.77 2.08 -52.48
C LEU A 944 16.91 0.57 -52.62
N ARG A 945 16.04 -0.16 -51.92
CA ARG A 945 15.85 -1.59 -52.11
C ARG A 945 14.59 -1.80 -52.93
N GLY A 946 14.77 -2.15 -54.20
CA GLY A 946 13.70 -2.26 -55.18
C GLY A 946 13.46 -3.70 -55.63
N LYS A 947 12.26 -3.95 -56.17
CA LYS A 947 11.87 -5.22 -56.81
C LYS A 947 10.95 -4.93 -57.99
N ALA A 948 11.40 -5.27 -59.20
CA ALA A 948 10.64 -5.09 -60.43
C ALA A 948 9.62 -6.21 -60.62
N GLU A 949 8.39 -5.87 -61.01
CA GLU A 949 7.36 -6.85 -61.34
C GLU A 949 7.83 -7.77 -62.48
N ALA A 950 7.59 -9.08 -62.30
CA ALA A 950 8.04 -10.15 -63.20
C ALA A 950 9.55 -10.16 -63.52
N ASN A 951 10.39 -9.49 -62.70
CA ASN A 951 11.81 -9.28 -63.00
C ASN A 951 12.05 -8.63 -64.37
N TYR A 952 11.14 -7.74 -64.78
CA TYR A 952 11.20 -7.05 -66.06
C TYR A 952 11.97 -5.73 -65.97
N TRP A 953 13.00 -5.57 -66.81
CA TRP A 953 13.90 -4.42 -66.80
C TRP A 953 13.22 -3.09 -67.11
N ALA A 954 12.05 -3.09 -67.75
CA ALA A 954 11.30 -1.87 -68.04
C ALA A 954 10.40 -1.42 -66.85
N ASN A 955 10.44 -2.14 -65.72
CA ASN A 955 9.68 -1.86 -64.51
C ASN A 955 10.60 -1.52 -63.32
N ASP A 956 11.70 -0.81 -63.60
CA ASP A 956 12.89 -0.85 -62.75
C ASP A 956 13.26 0.50 -62.15
N SER A 957 12.54 1.58 -62.50
CA SER A 957 12.99 2.93 -62.20
C SER A 957 11.94 3.89 -61.66
N VAL A 958 12.41 4.85 -60.85
CA VAL A 958 11.63 5.94 -60.26
C VAL A 958 12.44 7.24 -60.21
N PHE A 959 11.74 8.36 -60.01
CA PHE A 959 12.34 9.66 -59.72
C PHE A 959 12.22 10.00 -58.23
N LEU A 960 13.27 10.60 -57.67
CA LEU A 960 13.34 11.05 -56.28
C LEU A 960 13.48 12.57 -56.19
N GLN A 961 12.67 13.19 -55.34
CA GLN A 961 12.71 14.62 -55.06
C GLN A 961 12.63 14.90 -53.56
N PHE A 962 13.29 15.94 -53.09
CA PHE A 962 13.26 16.37 -51.70
C PHE A 962 12.72 17.80 -51.55
N ASP A 963 12.16 18.12 -50.40
CA ASP A 963 11.77 19.51 -50.08
C ASP A 963 12.98 20.42 -49.85
N GLY A 964 14.08 19.90 -49.28
CA GLY A 964 15.23 20.65 -48.78
C GLY A 964 16.61 20.43 -49.43
N SER A 965 16.71 19.66 -50.52
CA SER A 965 18.00 19.19 -51.08
C SER A 965 18.85 20.22 -51.84
N VAL A 966 20.16 20.18 -51.62
CA VAL A 966 21.17 20.98 -52.32
C VAL A 966 22.34 20.11 -52.78
N ASP A 967 23.13 20.59 -53.73
CA ASP A 967 24.42 20.00 -54.09
C ASP A 967 25.52 20.42 -53.09
N SER A 968 26.76 19.95 -53.32
CA SER A 968 27.92 20.30 -52.48
C SER A 968 28.28 21.79 -52.48
N GLY A 969 27.81 22.55 -53.48
CA GLY A 969 27.96 24.01 -53.58
C GLY A 969 26.80 24.78 -52.96
N GLY A 970 25.77 24.10 -52.46
CA GLY A 970 24.57 24.70 -51.88
C GLY A 970 23.50 25.12 -52.89
N ALA A 971 23.64 24.77 -54.17
CA ALA A 971 22.62 25.03 -55.18
C ALA A 971 21.46 24.03 -55.06
N ASN A 972 20.23 24.48 -55.27
CA ASN A 972 19.05 23.61 -55.17
C ASN A 972 19.06 22.53 -56.26
N ILE A 973 18.96 21.26 -55.87
CA ILE A 973 18.83 20.12 -56.77
C ILE A 973 17.63 19.26 -56.36
N TRP A 974 16.98 18.59 -57.31
CA TRP A 974 15.96 17.56 -57.06
C TRP A 974 14.81 18.01 -56.15
N ARG A 975 14.33 19.24 -56.32
CA ARG A 975 13.33 19.82 -55.43
C ARG A 975 11.92 19.37 -55.78
N ILE A 976 11.13 19.02 -54.75
CA ILE A 976 9.68 18.84 -54.87
C ILE A 976 9.07 20.10 -55.50
N GLY A 977 8.19 19.91 -56.49
CA GLY A 977 7.59 21.03 -57.24
C GLY A 977 8.38 21.45 -58.49
N THR A 978 9.45 20.75 -58.85
CA THR A 978 10.27 21.04 -60.04
C THR A 978 10.35 19.83 -60.99
N THR A 979 10.94 20.01 -62.18
CA THR A 979 11.23 18.89 -63.10
C THR A 979 12.61 18.26 -62.87
N SER A 980 13.36 18.74 -61.87
CA SER A 980 14.64 18.16 -61.47
C SER A 980 14.40 17.04 -60.47
N ALA A 981 15.03 15.87 -60.67
CA ALA A 981 14.97 14.73 -59.76
C ALA A 981 16.24 13.88 -59.86
N ALA A 982 16.54 13.13 -58.81
CA ALA A 982 17.48 12.01 -58.92
C ALA A 982 16.78 10.84 -59.60
N GLU A 983 17.47 10.16 -60.49
CA GLU A 983 16.99 8.93 -61.11
C GLU A 983 17.48 7.74 -60.31
N TYR A 984 16.61 6.77 -60.10
CA TYR A 984 16.96 5.46 -59.56
C TYR A 984 16.60 4.41 -60.60
N ASN A 985 17.53 3.49 -60.87
CA ASN A 985 17.33 2.32 -61.71
C ASN A 985 17.80 1.08 -60.94
N LEU A 986 16.97 0.05 -60.89
CA LEU A 986 17.32 -1.22 -60.26
C LEU A 986 18.35 -2.01 -61.10
N GLU A 987 18.27 -1.92 -62.44
CA GLU A 987 19.30 -2.43 -63.34
C GLU A 987 20.55 -1.53 -63.34
N GLU A 988 21.73 -2.10 -63.10
CA GLU A 988 22.98 -1.34 -63.02
C GLU A 988 23.38 -0.71 -64.36
N ALA A 989 23.10 -1.40 -65.47
CA ALA A 989 23.49 -1.05 -66.83
C ALA A 989 22.68 -1.88 -67.83
N SER A 990 22.54 -1.39 -69.06
CA SER A 990 21.80 -2.08 -70.10
C SER A 990 22.24 -3.54 -70.30
N GLY A 991 21.30 -4.47 -70.14
CA GLY A 991 21.50 -5.90 -70.39
C GLY A 991 21.98 -6.70 -69.17
N PHE A 992 22.00 -6.11 -67.98
CA PHE A 992 22.38 -6.77 -66.73
C PHE A 992 21.18 -7.45 -66.04
N GLY A 993 19.96 -7.08 -66.43
CA GLY A 993 18.71 -7.62 -65.91
C GLY A 993 18.45 -7.26 -64.45
N VAL A 994 17.30 -7.69 -63.95
CA VAL A 994 16.87 -7.53 -62.55
C VAL A 994 16.38 -8.89 -62.02
N SER A 995 16.50 -9.14 -60.72
CA SER A 995 16.06 -10.41 -60.12
C SER A 995 15.73 -10.21 -58.64
N GLU A 996 14.47 -10.41 -58.29
CA GLU A 996 13.94 -10.25 -56.93
C GLU A 996 14.28 -8.87 -56.33
N TRP A 997 14.59 -8.81 -55.04
CA TRP A 997 15.04 -7.58 -54.37
C TRP A 997 16.49 -7.25 -54.73
N GLY A 998 16.80 -5.96 -54.85
CA GLY A 998 18.15 -5.47 -55.06
C GLY A 998 18.36 -4.06 -54.54
N TRP A 999 19.56 -3.79 -54.04
CA TRP A 999 19.97 -2.45 -53.63
C TRP A 999 20.66 -1.70 -54.77
N GLN A 1000 20.20 -0.47 -55.06
CA GLN A 1000 20.89 0.46 -55.95
C GLN A 1000 20.86 1.89 -55.43
N ASP A 1001 21.82 2.69 -55.86
CA ASP A 1001 21.82 4.14 -55.66
C ASP A 1001 21.30 4.87 -56.90
N ASN A 1002 21.49 6.19 -56.95
CA ASN A 1002 21.14 7.04 -58.08
C ASN A 1002 22.24 7.12 -59.16
N GLY A 1003 23.14 6.13 -59.22
CA GLY A 1003 24.16 5.99 -60.25
C GLY A 1003 23.67 5.14 -61.44
N TRP A 1004 24.25 5.38 -62.63
CA TRP A 1004 24.01 4.56 -63.81
C TRP A 1004 25.35 4.07 -64.38
N GLY A 1005 25.46 2.75 -64.54
CA GLY A 1005 26.68 2.04 -64.92
C GLY A 1005 27.16 1.09 -63.83
N ALA A 1006 27.67 -0.09 -64.23
CA ALA A 1006 28.16 -1.09 -63.28
C ALA A 1006 29.29 -0.54 -62.38
N GLY A 1007 29.05 -0.50 -61.08
CA GLY A 1007 30.00 0.03 -60.08
C GLY A 1007 30.11 1.56 -60.05
N VAL A 1008 29.23 2.28 -60.74
CA VAL A 1008 29.19 3.75 -60.76
C VAL A 1008 28.24 4.24 -59.67
N LEU A 1009 28.79 4.97 -58.70
CA LEU A 1009 27.99 5.64 -57.66
C LEU A 1009 27.44 6.97 -58.19
N GLY A 1010 26.20 7.29 -57.84
CA GLY A 1010 25.54 8.53 -58.20
C GLY A 1010 26.11 9.79 -57.51
N PRO A 1011 25.54 10.97 -57.77
CA PRO A 1011 25.85 12.17 -57.02
C PRO A 1011 25.27 12.13 -55.59
N LEU A 1012 26.04 12.66 -54.62
CA LEU A 1012 25.61 12.84 -53.22
C LEU A 1012 24.58 13.96 -53.10
N VAL A 1013 23.64 13.80 -52.16
CA VAL A 1013 22.68 14.85 -51.77
C VAL A 1013 23.08 15.50 -50.45
N TYR A 1014 22.82 16.79 -50.31
CA TYR A 1014 23.00 17.56 -49.08
C TYR A 1014 21.69 18.23 -48.72
N PHE A 1015 21.53 18.66 -47.46
CA PHE A 1015 20.37 19.44 -47.03
C PHE A 1015 20.80 20.81 -46.53
N LYS A 1016 19.96 21.82 -46.76
CA LYS A 1016 20.27 23.20 -46.35
C LYS A 1016 20.05 23.44 -44.85
N THR A 1017 19.13 22.69 -44.24
CA THR A 1017 18.73 22.84 -42.84
C THR A 1017 18.75 21.50 -42.13
N THR A 1018 19.13 21.50 -40.86
CA THR A 1018 18.97 20.33 -39.99
C THR A 1018 17.53 20.26 -39.52
N GLY A 1019 16.95 19.06 -39.51
CA GLY A 1019 15.57 18.80 -39.06
C GLY A 1019 14.73 18.09 -40.12
N PRO A 1020 13.40 18.14 -39.98
CA PRO A 1020 12.48 17.40 -40.84
C PRO A 1020 12.66 17.72 -42.32
N GLN A 1021 12.69 16.69 -43.14
CA GLN A 1021 12.77 16.70 -44.60
C GLN A 1021 11.71 15.72 -45.15
N THR A 1022 11.29 15.96 -46.38
CA THR A 1022 10.33 15.14 -47.11
C THR A 1022 10.99 14.63 -48.38
N LEU A 1023 10.98 13.32 -48.58
CA LEU A 1023 11.33 12.66 -49.83
C LEU A 1023 10.05 12.22 -50.54
N ARG A 1024 9.87 12.70 -51.76
CA ARG A 1024 8.84 12.27 -52.71
C ARG A 1024 9.43 11.33 -53.75
N ILE A 1025 8.79 10.18 -53.92
CA ILE A 1025 9.10 9.22 -54.98
C ILE A 1025 7.95 9.24 -55.99
N GLN A 1026 8.26 9.54 -57.25
CA GLN A 1026 7.28 9.56 -58.34
C GLN A 1026 7.65 8.55 -59.43
N THR A 1027 6.63 8.08 -60.15
CA THR A 1027 6.76 7.04 -61.17
C THR A 1027 7.68 7.52 -62.32
N ARG A 1028 8.64 6.68 -62.71
CA ARG A 1028 9.40 6.81 -63.97
C ARG A 1028 9.00 5.68 -64.91
N GLU A 1029 8.96 4.47 -64.38
CA GLU A 1029 8.27 3.30 -64.94
C GLU A 1029 7.29 2.76 -63.90
N ASP A 1030 6.21 2.15 -64.36
CA ASP A 1030 5.30 1.37 -63.53
C ASP A 1030 5.86 -0.04 -63.26
N GLY A 1031 5.20 -0.83 -62.41
CA GLY A 1031 5.66 -2.17 -62.03
C GLY A 1031 6.78 -2.24 -60.97
N LEU A 1032 7.32 -1.13 -60.48
CA LEU A 1032 8.35 -1.16 -59.42
C LEU A 1032 7.74 -1.28 -58.02
N SER A 1033 8.40 -2.06 -57.15
CA SER A 1033 8.18 -2.08 -55.69
C SER A 1033 9.41 -1.60 -54.92
N ILE A 1034 9.20 -0.94 -53.77
CA ILE A 1034 10.26 -0.46 -52.86
C ILE A 1034 9.84 -0.74 -51.41
N ASP A 1035 10.72 -1.32 -50.59
CA ASP A 1035 10.48 -1.55 -49.16
C ASP A 1035 11.36 -0.67 -48.25
N GLN A 1036 12.60 -0.38 -48.65
CA GLN A 1036 13.55 0.40 -47.87
C GLN A 1036 14.22 1.53 -48.66
N ILE A 1037 14.50 2.63 -47.96
CA ILE A 1037 15.29 3.76 -48.44
C ILE A 1037 16.33 4.09 -47.37
N VAL A 1038 17.60 4.26 -47.78
CA VAL A 1038 18.70 4.61 -46.89
C VAL A 1038 19.34 5.91 -47.36
N LEU A 1039 19.41 6.91 -46.48
CA LEU A 1039 20.30 8.05 -46.66
C LEU A 1039 21.52 7.87 -45.76
N SER A 1040 22.65 7.57 -46.40
CA SER A 1040 23.89 7.21 -45.72
C SER A 1040 24.93 8.31 -45.81
N PRO A 1041 25.33 8.94 -44.71
CA PRO A 1041 26.48 9.84 -44.70
C PRO A 1041 27.79 9.13 -44.40
N SER A 1042 27.76 7.84 -44.04
CA SER A 1042 28.95 7.12 -43.58
C SER A 1042 29.04 5.67 -44.05
N LYS A 1043 28.33 4.73 -43.39
CA LYS A 1043 28.51 3.29 -43.49
C LYS A 1043 28.27 2.74 -44.90
N TYR A 1044 27.28 3.29 -45.59
CA TYR A 1044 26.92 2.94 -46.96
C TYR A 1044 27.26 4.07 -47.93
N LEU A 1045 28.14 5.01 -47.57
CA LEU A 1045 28.47 6.14 -48.45
C LEU A 1045 29.09 5.69 -49.79
N SER A 1046 29.86 4.59 -49.76
CA SER A 1046 30.61 4.05 -50.90
C SER A 1046 30.21 2.62 -51.32
N SER A 1047 29.25 1.99 -50.64
CA SER A 1047 28.84 0.62 -50.91
C SER A 1047 27.40 0.36 -50.48
N ALA A 1048 26.66 -0.42 -51.27
CA ALA A 1048 25.29 -0.78 -50.99
C ALA A 1048 25.15 -1.55 -49.66
N PRO A 1049 23.99 -1.46 -48.98
CA PRO A 1049 23.69 -2.28 -47.81
C PRO A 1049 23.72 -3.80 -48.05
N GLY A 1050 23.32 -4.23 -49.24
CA GLY A 1050 23.29 -5.64 -49.66
C GLY A 1050 23.51 -5.80 -51.17
N PRO A 1051 23.40 -7.03 -51.70
CA PRO A 1051 23.51 -7.29 -53.13
C PRO A 1051 22.54 -6.50 -54.00
N THR A 1052 22.90 -6.33 -55.28
CA THR A 1052 22.07 -5.64 -56.27
C THR A 1052 20.96 -6.52 -56.87
N LYS A 1053 20.97 -7.84 -56.56
CA LYS A 1053 20.00 -8.84 -57.02
C LYS A 1053 19.86 -9.94 -55.97
N ASN A 1054 18.68 -10.57 -55.90
CA ASN A 1054 18.38 -11.66 -54.96
C ASN A 1054 18.71 -11.31 -53.50
N ASP A 1055 18.59 -10.04 -53.13
CA ASP A 1055 18.95 -9.55 -51.82
C ASP A 1055 17.93 -9.93 -50.74
N ASN A 1056 18.44 -10.23 -49.57
CA ASN A 1056 17.70 -10.55 -48.35
C ASN A 1056 18.13 -9.68 -47.16
N THR A 1057 18.89 -8.61 -47.40
CA THR A 1057 19.38 -7.69 -46.37
C THR A 1057 18.30 -6.71 -45.97
N ILE A 1058 17.82 -6.80 -44.73
CA ILE A 1058 16.86 -5.86 -44.15
C ILE A 1058 17.56 -5.04 -43.06
N LEU A 1059 17.53 -3.72 -43.21
CA LEU A 1059 18.05 -2.81 -42.19
C LEU A 1059 16.96 -2.40 -41.17
N GLY A 1060 17.34 -2.30 -39.90
CA GLY A 1060 16.47 -1.76 -38.86
C GLY A 1060 16.14 -0.29 -39.11
N LYS A 1061 14.89 0.11 -38.89
CA LYS A 1061 14.42 1.50 -39.06
C LYS A 1061 15.10 2.43 -38.04
N THR A 1062 15.53 3.61 -38.47
CA THR A 1062 16.00 4.68 -37.56
C THR A 1062 14.79 5.34 -36.89
N GLN A 1063 14.83 5.56 -35.56
CA GLN A 1063 13.72 6.16 -34.80
C GLN A 1063 13.35 7.56 -35.28
#